data_AF-A0A0N0DE95-F1
#
_entry.id   AF-A0A0N0DE95-F1
#
_cell.length_a   1.000
_cell.length_b   1.000
_cell.length_c   1.000
_cell.angle_alpha   90.00
_cell.angle_beta   90.00
_cell.angle_gamma   90.00
#
_symmetry.space_group_name_H-M   'P 1'
#
loop_
_entity.id
_entity.type
_entity.pdbx_description
1 polymer ?
#
loop_
_entity_poly.entity_id
_entity_poly.type
_entity_poly.pdbx_seq_one_letter_code
_entity_poly.pdbx_strand_id
1 'polypeptide(L)'
;MDLPLSRIVSTVLAILFVISVSLKTFVPGDDPYRCRAVQRTGRWIDLPDEEGNRYPFRQWQPDGCILHQYDSSDIRHCTEGRRIAVVGDSTSRYVAYAFGRLINRKQHHHDKNQEAFPNLRDNVNLTYDGQMIQRISNVFLNSHGDKLQEQGGFVQNLDLYADEKMDTPDIEGQEGPAILYVAGGLWFTNPKGKASRDEPWEIRFPEYKKRFNQLSKFIDDNTPDRDPFTAPMDPHDGIGNQIFYGPPSGPCYQGENPKAIKASARRASEVIDIQNWLHDTEDTRRIPVLWSIVGVTIDQNKTWIDPLEKAAHVIDQVSEARANIVLNLRCNSKLDRIKGYSYSGTCCTDYGVPKYRIIIVISIVYLIACAICEILDLLTTKEARWTLLNMRIGSFVLVLLMCYFSDRTQIMAKSSKLWEIYGFAILCAACLVPLIVTIRRTRPLSPVHLSSTDDETSEMLLPGNCSSKVEENYQQDEPFLSRRQTEEWKGWMQCFVLIYHWTGAKQGPTPIYILFRLCIAAYMFQTGYGHTLYFIRTSDFSFKRVVTILLRLNALSCALTYFMNTDYMFYCSVPLASFWFLVVYATMAIGKQYNSDPQVVTAKVCISGVLVSAMFITPLPKWIFNLFEIIFNIQWSADQWTYYATLDILIVHVDFNIE
;
A
#
# COMPACT_ATOMS: atom_id res chain seq x y z
N MET A 1 20.27 -2.29 36.96
CA MET A 1 19.31 -3.26 37.54
C MET A 1 18.03 -3.05 36.74
N ASP A 2 17.92 -3.60 35.53
CA ASP A 2 16.93 -3.13 34.55
C ASP A 2 16.26 -4.29 33.84
N LEU A 3 15.54 -5.17 34.54
CA LEU A 3 15.03 -6.38 33.88
C LEU A 3 13.67 -6.99 34.27
N PRO A 4 12.93 -6.62 35.33
CA PRO A 4 11.58 -7.17 35.48
C PRO A 4 10.58 -6.48 34.55
N LEU A 5 10.57 -5.14 34.49
CA LEU A 5 9.55 -4.39 33.77
C LEU A 5 9.59 -4.63 32.25
N SER A 6 10.78 -4.60 31.63
CA SER A 6 10.93 -4.81 30.18
C SER A 6 10.53 -6.22 29.74
N ARG A 7 10.87 -7.24 30.55
CA ARG A 7 10.45 -8.64 30.33
C ARG A 7 8.94 -8.77 30.45
N ILE A 8 8.35 -8.23 31.51
CA ILE A 8 6.89 -8.24 31.73
C ILE A 8 6.17 -7.56 30.57
N VAL A 9 6.60 -6.36 30.19
CA VAL A 9 5.98 -5.60 29.08
C VAL A 9 6.06 -6.39 27.77
N SER A 10 7.22 -6.91 27.40
CA SER A 10 7.37 -7.71 26.18
C SER A 10 6.48 -8.96 26.17
N THR A 11 6.41 -9.67 27.31
CA THR A 11 5.58 -10.87 27.48
C THR A 11 4.08 -10.53 27.34
N VAL A 12 3.63 -9.48 28.01
CA VAL A 12 2.24 -9.01 27.95
C VAL A 12 1.88 -8.61 26.51
N LEU A 13 2.75 -7.86 25.83
CA LEU A 13 2.54 -7.49 24.42
C LEU A 13 2.43 -8.72 23.51
N ALA A 14 3.29 -9.73 23.71
CA ALA A 14 3.23 -10.97 22.95
C ALA A 14 1.91 -11.73 23.17
N ILE A 15 1.45 -11.83 24.43
CA ILE A 15 0.18 -12.48 24.76
C ILE A 15 -0.99 -11.72 24.14
N LEU A 16 -1.05 -10.40 24.30
CA LEU A 16 -2.10 -9.56 23.71
C LEU A 16 -2.13 -9.69 22.19
N PHE A 17 -0.96 -9.73 21.55
CA PHE A 17 -0.83 -9.94 20.12
C PHE A 17 -1.39 -11.29 19.69
N VAL A 18 -0.97 -12.39 20.33
CA VAL A 18 -1.44 -13.75 20.00
C VAL A 18 -2.95 -13.87 20.22
N ILE A 19 -3.49 -13.32 21.31
CA ILE A 19 -4.94 -13.30 21.57
C ILE A 19 -5.66 -12.54 20.46
N SER A 20 -5.17 -11.35 20.08
CA SER A 20 -5.78 -10.51 19.04
C SER A 20 -5.80 -11.21 17.68
N VAL A 21 -4.68 -11.83 17.28
CA VAL A 21 -4.58 -12.60 16.05
C VAL A 21 -5.52 -13.81 16.08
N SER A 22 -5.57 -14.53 17.20
CA SER A 22 -6.43 -15.71 17.36
C SER A 22 -7.91 -15.33 17.25
N LEU A 23 -8.35 -14.29 17.96
CA LEU A 23 -9.73 -13.79 17.91
C LEU A 23 -10.11 -13.39 16.49
N LYS A 24 -9.26 -12.63 15.78
CA LYS A 24 -9.52 -12.21 14.39
C LYS A 24 -9.53 -13.36 13.38
N THR A 25 -8.79 -14.43 13.64
CA THR A 25 -8.71 -15.59 12.74
C THR A 25 -9.92 -16.51 12.90
N PHE A 26 -10.36 -16.76 14.14
CA PHE A 26 -11.47 -17.68 14.42
C PHE A 26 -12.85 -17.02 14.41
N VAL A 27 -12.92 -15.70 14.57
CA VAL A 27 -14.16 -14.92 14.52
C VAL A 27 -13.99 -13.80 13.50
N PRO A 28 -14.02 -14.10 12.19
CA PRO A 28 -13.97 -13.09 11.15
C PRO A 28 -15.20 -12.17 11.26
N GLY A 29 -15.02 -10.90 10.96
CA GLY A 29 -16.14 -9.94 10.88
C GLY A 29 -17.01 -10.17 9.65
N ASP A 30 -17.94 -9.25 9.42
CA ASP A 30 -18.83 -9.20 8.25
C ASP A 30 -18.15 -8.70 6.95
N ASP A 31 -16.88 -8.32 7.05
CA ASP A 31 -16.04 -7.87 5.94
C ASP A 31 -14.57 -8.31 6.11
N PRO A 32 -14.28 -9.62 6.06
CA PRO A 32 -12.94 -10.16 6.31
C PRO A 32 -11.90 -9.72 5.28
N TYR A 33 -12.34 -9.30 4.08
CA TYR A 33 -11.49 -8.92 2.95
C TYR A 33 -11.52 -7.43 2.60
N ARG A 34 -12.30 -6.62 3.34
CA ARG A 34 -12.55 -5.20 3.02
C ARG A 34 -13.25 -4.99 1.67
N CYS A 35 -14.05 -5.95 1.21
CA CYS A 35 -14.89 -5.80 0.01
C CYS A 35 -16.14 -4.96 0.33
N ARG A 36 -16.74 -5.13 1.51
CA ARG A 36 -17.95 -4.38 1.91
C ARG A 36 -17.63 -2.90 2.14
N ALA A 37 -16.41 -2.57 2.60
CA ALA A 37 -15.90 -1.20 2.60
C ALA A 37 -15.92 -0.57 1.20
N VAL A 38 -15.46 -1.28 0.17
CA VAL A 38 -15.51 -0.81 -1.24
C VAL A 38 -16.93 -0.72 -1.77
N GLN A 39 -17.81 -1.62 -1.31
CA GLN A 39 -19.23 -1.64 -1.70
C GLN A 39 -19.99 -0.45 -1.10
N ARG A 40 -19.79 -0.18 0.20
CA ARG A 40 -20.69 0.65 1.01
C ARG A 40 -20.15 2.04 1.33
N THR A 41 -18.84 2.19 1.47
CA THR A 41 -18.25 3.41 2.06
C THR A 41 -17.27 4.10 1.13
N GLY A 42 -16.80 5.25 1.59
CA GLY A 42 -15.68 5.97 1.03
C GLY A 42 -15.90 7.47 0.96
N ARG A 43 -14.82 8.17 0.67
CA ARG A 43 -14.80 9.62 0.50
C ARG A 43 -13.69 10.05 -0.45
N TRP A 44 -13.86 11.21 -1.05
CA TRP A 44 -12.77 11.91 -1.71
C TRP A 44 -11.81 12.46 -0.67
N ILE A 45 -10.53 12.15 -0.79
CA ILE A 45 -9.50 12.56 0.16
C ILE A 45 -8.59 13.68 -0.35
N ASP A 46 -8.80 14.13 -1.59
CA ASP A 46 -8.15 15.33 -2.12
C ASP A 46 -8.40 16.55 -1.19
N LEU A 47 -7.53 17.55 -1.24
CA LEU A 47 -7.72 18.80 -0.50
C LEU A 47 -9.01 19.50 -0.96
N PRO A 48 -9.80 20.08 -0.04
CA PRO A 48 -11.02 20.78 -0.42
C PRO A 48 -10.69 22.13 -1.09
N ASP A 49 -11.48 22.50 -2.09
CA ASP A 49 -11.50 23.84 -2.67
C ASP A 49 -12.30 24.84 -1.80
N GLU A 50 -12.38 26.09 -2.24
CA GLU A 50 -13.06 27.18 -1.50
C GLU A 50 -14.54 26.86 -1.24
N GLU A 51 -15.20 26.11 -2.13
CA GLU A 51 -16.58 25.67 -1.97
C GLU A 51 -16.72 24.32 -1.24
N GLY A 52 -15.61 23.78 -0.72
CA GLY A 52 -15.57 22.52 0.02
C GLY A 52 -15.55 21.26 -0.85
N ASN A 53 -15.52 21.39 -2.18
CA ASN A 53 -15.44 20.23 -3.08
C ASN A 53 -14.01 19.69 -3.14
N ARG A 54 -13.88 18.39 -3.38
CA ARG A 54 -12.58 17.71 -3.51
C ARG A 54 -12.06 17.69 -4.95
N TYR A 55 -12.35 18.74 -5.71
CA TYR A 55 -11.96 18.84 -7.12
C TYR A 55 -10.43 18.83 -7.27
N PRO A 56 -9.83 18.07 -8.23
CA PRO A 56 -10.46 17.44 -9.38
C PRO A 56 -10.81 15.95 -9.19
N PHE A 57 -11.04 15.49 -7.96
CA PHE A 57 -11.50 14.12 -7.65
C PHE A 57 -10.53 13.04 -8.13
N ARG A 58 -9.29 13.09 -7.63
CA ARG A 58 -8.25 12.15 -8.05
C ARG A 58 -8.28 10.87 -7.24
N GLN A 59 -8.66 10.96 -5.96
CA GLN A 59 -8.49 9.85 -5.04
C GLN A 59 -9.73 9.59 -4.20
N TRP A 60 -10.47 8.54 -4.60
CA TRP A 60 -11.54 7.96 -3.80
C TRP A 60 -10.98 6.91 -2.84
N GLN A 61 -11.35 7.01 -1.57
CA GLN A 61 -10.79 6.19 -0.49
C GLN A 61 -11.93 5.55 0.31
N PRO A 62 -12.17 4.24 0.14
CA PRO A 62 -13.01 3.45 1.06
C PRO A 62 -12.45 3.44 2.47
N ASP A 63 -13.30 3.14 3.45
CA ASP A 63 -12.86 3.11 4.84
C ASP A 63 -11.98 1.89 5.14
N GLY A 64 -10.77 2.16 5.61
CA GLY A 64 -9.85 1.13 6.11
C GLY A 64 -9.20 0.24 5.05
N CYS A 65 -9.29 0.56 3.75
CA CYS A 65 -8.51 -0.10 2.71
C CYS A 65 -8.20 0.83 1.52
N ILE A 66 -7.10 0.60 0.81
CA ILE A 66 -6.64 1.41 -0.33
C ILE A 66 -7.07 0.76 -1.65
N LEU A 67 -7.65 1.55 -2.57
CA LEU A 67 -7.95 1.07 -3.92
C LEU A 67 -6.68 0.97 -4.77
N HIS A 68 -6.55 -0.15 -5.48
CA HIS A 68 -5.60 -0.31 -6.56
C HIS A 68 -5.97 0.60 -7.74
N GLN A 69 -4.96 1.19 -8.36
CA GLN A 69 -5.10 2.00 -9.57
C GLN A 69 -4.79 1.12 -10.78
N TYR A 70 -5.82 0.82 -11.57
CA TYR A 70 -5.74 -0.13 -12.66
C TYR A 70 -5.14 0.49 -13.93
N ASP A 71 -4.21 -0.24 -14.56
CA ASP A 71 -3.79 0.00 -15.94
C ASP A 71 -4.39 -1.00 -16.94
N SER A 72 -4.12 -0.80 -18.24
CA SER A 72 -4.57 -1.68 -19.32
C SER A 72 -4.16 -3.14 -19.09
N SER A 73 -2.93 -3.35 -18.61
CA SER A 73 -2.41 -4.69 -18.35
C SER A 73 -3.16 -5.34 -17.19
N ASP A 74 -3.40 -4.63 -16.09
CA ASP A 74 -4.10 -5.16 -14.93
C ASP A 74 -5.51 -5.62 -15.30
N ILE A 75 -6.25 -4.79 -16.04
CA ILE A 75 -7.60 -5.12 -16.48
C ILE A 75 -7.58 -6.37 -17.35
N ARG A 76 -6.68 -6.44 -18.34
CA ARG A 76 -6.58 -7.58 -19.27
C ARG A 76 -6.16 -8.89 -18.60
N HIS A 77 -5.25 -8.84 -17.63
CA HIS A 77 -4.83 -10.03 -16.89
C HIS A 77 -5.91 -10.49 -15.91
N CYS A 78 -6.68 -9.57 -15.32
CA CYS A 78 -7.80 -9.96 -14.46
C CYS A 78 -8.92 -10.66 -15.26
N THR A 79 -9.31 -10.06 -16.38
CA THR A 79 -10.42 -10.56 -17.21
C THR A 79 -10.02 -11.75 -18.07
N GLU A 80 -8.72 -11.95 -18.32
CA GLU A 80 -8.18 -12.99 -19.22
C GLU A 80 -8.82 -12.95 -20.61
N GLY A 81 -9.09 -11.75 -21.12
CA GLY A 81 -9.73 -11.53 -22.42
C GLY A 81 -11.26 -11.69 -22.42
N ARG A 82 -11.87 -12.16 -21.33
CA ARG A 82 -13.34 -12.20 -21.20
C ARG A 82 -13.92 -10.79 -21.17
N ARG A 83 -15.15 -10.65 -21.67
CA ARG A 83 -15.79 -9.34 -21.84
C ARG A 83 -16.23 -8.71 -20.52
N ILE A 84 -16.21 -7.37 -20.48
CA ILE A 84 -16.84 -6.55 -19.43
C ILE A 84 -18.20 -6.11 -19.95
N ALA A 85 -19.29 -6.62 -19.38
CA ALA A 85 -20.65 -6.28 -19.79
C ALA A 85 -21.20 -5.12 -18.95
N VAL A 86 -21.57 -4.01 -19.61
CA VAL A 86 -22.09 -2.78 -19.01
C VAL A 86 -23.51 -2.53 -19.49
N VAL A 87 -24.46 -2.82 -18.62
CA VAL A 87 -25.89 -2.88 -18.92
C VAL A 87 -26.63 -1.72 -18.24
N GLY A 88 -27.58 -1.13 -18.94
CA GLY A 88 -28.52 -0.22 -18.31
C GLY A 88 -28.70 1.11 -19.04
N ASP A 89 -28.92 2.17 -18.25
CA ASP A 89 -29.33 3.47 -18.75
C ASP A 89 -28.16 4.40 -19.14
N SER A 90 -28.45 5.68 -19.39
CA SER A 90 -27.42 6.65 -19.78
C SER A 90 -26.31 6.88 -18.74
N THR A 91 -26.49 6.48 -17.48
CA THR A 91 -25.45 6.56 -16.43
C THR A 91 -24.45 5.40 -16.56
N SER A 92 -24.93 4.18 -16.81
CA SER A 92 -24.09 3.00 -17.10
C SER A 92 -23.19 3.23 -18.32
N ARG A 93 -23.68 3.98 -19.31
CA ARG A 93 -22.91 4.37 -20.49
C ARG A 93 -21.62 5.12 -20.14
N TYR A 94 -21.63 6.03 -19.17
CA TYR A 94 -20.41 6.75 -18.78
C TYR A 94 -19.41 5.84 -18.06
N VAL A 95 -19.87 4.77 -17.42
CA VAL A 95 -19.00 3.72 -16.87
C VAL A 95 -18.37 2.90 -18.00
N ALA A 96 -19.10 2.60 -19.09
CA ALA A 96 -18.52 1.96 -20.27
C ALA A 96 -17.41 2.83 -20.91
N TYR A 97 -17.64 4.15 -21.02
CA TYR A 97 -16.58 5.08 -21.45
C TYR A 97 -15.38 5.09 -20.50
N ALA A 98 -15.62 5.02 -19.19
CA ALA A 98 -14.56 4.95 -18.21
C ALA A 98 -13.69 3.71 -18.37
N PHE A 99 -14.27 2.52 -18.58
CA PHE A 99 -13.49 1.32 -18.91
C PHE A 99 -12.63 1.52 -20.16
N GLY A 100 -13.19 2.11 -21.23
CA GLY A 100 -12.43 2.43 -22.44
C GLY A 100 -11.24 3.36 -22.18
N ARG A 101 -11.41 4.37 -21.32
CA ARG A 101 -10.32 5.28 -20.92
C ARG A 101 -9.27 4.63 -20.05
N LEU A 102 -9.65 3.71 -19.15
CA LEU A 102 -8.71 2.98 -18.30
C LEU A 102 -7.86 1.99 -19.12
N ILE A 103 -8.44 1.35 -20.13
CA ILE A 103 -7.72 0.40 -21.01
C ILE A 103 -6.86 1.17 -22.02
N ASN A 104 -7.44 2.04 -22.84
CA ASN A 104 -6.67 2.80 -23.82
C ASN A 104 -7.24 4.21 -24.02
N ARG A 105 -6.81 5.15 -23.18
CA ARG A 105 -7.26 6.54 -23.21
C ARG A 105 -7.07 7.21 -24.57
N LYS A 106 -5.92 7.01 -25.22
CA LYS A 106 -5.61 7.66 -26.51
C LYS A 106 -6.55 7.19 -27.61
N GLN A 107 -6.69 5.87 -27.77
CA GLN A 107 -7.59 5.29 -28.78
C GLN A 107 -9.05 5.64 -28.47
N HIS A 108 -9.45 5.57 -27.20
CA HIS A 108 -10.81 5.95 -26.80
C HIS A 108 -11.18 7.38 -27.20
N HIS A 109 -10.30 8.35 -26.96
CA HIS A 109 -10.55 9.73 -27.38
C HIS A 109 -10.60 9.89 -28.89
N HIS A 110 -9.76 9.17 -29.63
CA HIS A 110 -9.80 9.15 -31.09
C HIS A 110 -11.14 8.64 -31.62
N ASP A 111 -11.60 7.48 -31.13
CA ASP A 111 -12.86 6.85 -31.57
C ASP A 111 -14.08 7.69 -31.21
N LYS A 112 -14.06 8.33 -30.03
CA LYS A 112 -15.10 9.27 -29.61
C LYS A 112 -15.18 10.49 -30.52
N ASN A 113 -14.03 11.06 -30.92
CA ASN A 113 -13.96 12.23 -31.78
C ASN A 113 -14.38 11.94 -33.23
N GLN A 114 -14.19 10.69 -33.68
CA GLN A 114 -14.63 10.24 -35.01
C GLN A 114 -16.09 9.76 -35.03
N GLU A 115 -16.82 9.89 -33.91
CA GLU A 115 -18.18 9.36 -33.75
C GLU A 115 -18.30 7.86 -34.10
N ALA A 116 -17.21 7.09 -33.95
CA ALA A 116 -17.15 5.68 -34.32
C ALA A 116 -18.23 4.84 -33.60
N PHE A 117 -18.67 5.31 -32.44
CA PHE A 117 -19.78 4.75 -31.67
C PHE A 117 -20.73 5.88 -31.27
N PRO A 118 -21.85 6.10 -32.00
CA PRO A 118 -22.69 7.30 -31.85
C PRO A 118 -23.31 7.39 -30.45
N ASN A 119 -22.60 8.06 -29.55
CA ASN A 119 -22.96 8.29 -28.16
C ASN A 119 -23.33 7.02 -27.36
N LEU A 120 -22.87 5.82 -27.77
CA LEU A 120 -23.16 4.53 -27.10
C LEU A 120 -24.62 4.37 -26.65
N ARG A 121 -25.57 4.81 -27.50
CA ARG A 121 -27.00 4.78 -27.19
C ARG A 121 -27.60 3.39 -27.36
N ASP A 122 -27.05 2.65 -28.33
CA ASP A 122 -27.46 1.30 -28.69
C ASP A 122 -26.47 0.26 -28.17
N ASN A 123 -26.73 -1.00 -28.48
CA ASN A 123 -25.85 -2.11 -28.11
C ASN A 123 -24.59 -2.04 -28.97
N VAL A 124 -23.43 -1.93 -28.32
CA VAL A 124 -22.14 -1.71 -29.00
C VAL A 124 -21.04 -2.46 -28.26
N ASN A 125 -20.17 -3.13 -29.02
CA ASN A 125 -18.93 -3.70 -28.51
C ASN A 125 -17.78 -2.73 -28.77
N LEU A 126 -17.12 -2.31 -27.70
CA LEU A 126 -15.87 -1.57 -27.75
C LEU A 126 -14.73 -2.56 -27.55
N THR A 127 -13.64 -2.44 -28.31
CA THR A 127 -12.46 -3.29 -28.11
C THR A 127 -11.22 -2.41 -28.10
N TYR A 128 -10.46 -2.47 -27.01
CA TYR A 128 -9.21 -1.75 -26.84
C TYR A 128 -8.16 -2.71 -26.31
N ASP A 129 -6.97 -2.74 -26.90
CA ASP A 129 -5.85 -3.63 -26.54
C ASP A 129 -6.25 -5.12 -26.41
N GLY A 130 -7.26 -5.57 -27.18
CA GLY A 130 -7.81 -6.92 -27.11
C GLY A 130 -8.82 -7.18 -25.99
N GLN A 131 -9.08 -6.21 -25.11
CA GLN A 131 -10.15 -6.28 -24.11
C GLN A 131 -11.48 -5.78 -24.68
N MET A 132 -12.52 -6.62 -24.62
CA MET A 132 -13.86 -6.25 -25.04
C MET A 132 -14.68 -5.63 -23.88
N ILE A 133 -15.35 -4.52 -24.17
CA ILE A 133 -16.40 -3.92 -23.33
C ILE A 133 -17.72 -4.00 -24.11
N GLN A 134 -18.69 -4.75 -23.60
CA GLN A 134 -20.00 -4.91 -24.22
C GLN A 134 -20.98 -3.95 -23.56
N ARG A 135 -21.37 -2.88 -24.25
CA ARG A 135 -22.37 -1.92 -23.81
C ARG A 135 -23.76 -2.39 -24.25
N ILE A 136 -24.69 -2.60 -23.32
CA ILE A 136 -26.07 -3.05 -23.62
C ILE A 136 -27.11 -2.07 -23.08
N SER A 137 -27.83 -1.42 -23.99
CA SER A 137 -28.85 -0.43 -23.65
C SER A 137 -30.08 -1.09 -23.02
N ASN A 138 -30.33 -0.76 -21.75
CA ASN A 138 -31.44 -1.32 -20.99
C ASN A 138 -31.95 -0.30 -19.96
N VAL A 139 -32.58 0.76 -20.46
CA VAL A 139 -33.01 1.91 -19.63
C VAL A 139 -34.07 1.55 -18.57
N PHE A 140 -34.78 0.44 -18.75
CA PHE A 140 -35.88 0.00 -17.86
C PHE A 140 -35.63 -1.35 -17.16
N LEU A 141 -34.39 -1.84 -17.15
CA LEU A 141 -34.01 -3.07 -16.46
C LEU A 141 -34.82 -4.31 -16.87
N ASN A 142 -35.22 -4.38 -18.15
CA ASN A 142 -35.90 -5.57 -18.68
C ASN A 142 -34.91 -6.75 -18.72
N SER A 143 -35.36 -7.97 -18.48
CA SER A 143 -34.53 -9.18 -18.56
C SER A 143 -35.25 -10.23 -19.43
N HIS A 144 -35.43 -11.46 -18.93
CA HIS A 144 -36.11 -12.55 -19.61
C HIS A 144 -37.54 -12.17 -20.03
N GLY A 145 -37.94 -12.59 -21.24
CA GLY A 145 -39.26 -12.29 -21.82
C GLY A 145 -39.34 -10.95 -22.55
N ASP A 146 -38.28 -10.14 -22.55
CA ASP A 146 -38.14 -8.96 -23.40
C ASP A 146 -37.29 -9.28 -24.63
N LYS A 147 -37.91 -9.24 -25.82
CA LYS A 147 -37.25 -9.58 -27.09
C LYS A 147 -35.98 -8.77 -27.36
N LEU A 148 -35.94 -7.50 -26.93
CA LEU A 148 -34.77 -6.65 -27.16
C LEU A 148 -33.60 -7.06 -26.26
N GLN A 149 -33.87 -7.54 -25.05
CA GLN A 149 -32.84 -7.98 -24.11
C GLN A 149 -32.37 -9.42 -24.38
N GLU A 150 -33.26 -10.28 -24.90
CA GLU A 150 -32.94 -11.61 -25.41
C GLU A 150 -32.02 -11.52 -26.63
N GLN A 151 -32.36 -10.68 -27.62
CA GLN A 151 -31.54 -10.48 -28.82
C GLN A 151 -30.33 -9.57 -28.59
N GLY A 152 -30.40 -8.71 -27.58
CA GLY A 152 -29.38 -7.71 -27.25
C GLY A 152 -28.20 -8.25 -26.43
N GLY A 153 -28.22 -9.53 -26.07
CA GLY A 153 -27.15 -10.19 -25.33
C GLY A 153 -27.17 -9.99 -23.81
N PHE A 154 -28.16 -9.28 -23.25
CA PHE A 154 -28.24 -9.14 -21.79
C PHE A 154 -28.66 -10.45 -21.14
N VAL A 155 -29.73 -11.07 -21.64
CA VAL A 155 -30.24 -12.35 -21.11
C VAL A 155 -29.19 -13.45 -21.27
N GLN A 156 -28.52 -13.53 -22.42
CA GLN A 156 -27.40 -14.47 -22.62
C GLN A 156 -26.28 -14.28 -21.59
N ASN A 157 -25.90 -13.04 -21.27
CA ASN A 157 -24.90 -12.77 -20.24
C ASN A 157 -25.37 -13.16 -18.84
N LEU A 158 -26.67 -12.98 -18.55
CA LEU A 158 -27.27 -13.37 -17.27
C LEU A 158 -27.31 -14.89 -17.11
N ASP A 159 -27.72 -15.61 -18.15
CA ASP A 159 -27.82 -17.07 -18.14
C ASP A 159 -26.43 -17.68 -17.95
N LEU A 160 -25.44 -17.27 -18.76
CA LEU A 160 -24.06 -17.73 -18.61
C LEU A 160 -23.47 -17.40 -17.23
N TYR A 161 -23.75 -16.19 -16.71
CA TYR A 161 -23.32 -15.83 -15.36
C TYR A 161 -23.93 -16.75 -14.31
N ALA A 162 -25.24 -17.02 -14.40
CA ALA A 162 -25.94 -17.85 -13.43
C ALA A 162 -25.44 -19.29 -13.47
N ASP A 163 -25.32 -19.87 -14.68
CA ASP A 163 -24.82 -21.22 -14.91
C ASP A 163 -23.41 -21.39 -14.33
N GLU A 164 -22.48 -20.50 -14.67
CA GLU A 164 -21.10 -20.54 -14.16
C GLU A 164 -20.99 -20.22 -12.67
N LYS A 165 -21.93 -19.47 -12.11
CA LYS A 165 -21.95 -19.20 -10.66
C LYS A 165 -22.45 -20.41 -9.89
N MET A 166 -23.35 -21.18 -10.47
CA MET A 166 -23.92 -22.39 -9.89
C MET A 166 -22.95 -23.57 -9.97
N ASP A 167 -22.36 -23.79 -11.13
CA ASP A 167 -21.31 -24.79 -11.38
C ASP A 167 -20.12 -24.11 -12.06
N THR A 168 -19.11 -23.73 -11.27
CA THR A 168 -18.01 -22.90 -11.75
C THR A 168 -17.02 -23.73 -12.57
N PRO A 169 -16.94 -23.54 -13.90
CA PRO A 169 -15.94 -24.22 -14.69
C PRO A 169 -14.57 -23.59 -14.45
N ASP A 170 -13.53 -24.33 -14.84
CA ASP A 170 -12.17 -23.80 -14.89
C ASP A 170 -12.13 -22.51 -15.71
N ILE A 171 -11.19 -21.62 -15.40
CA ILE A 171 -11.16 -20.26 -15.96
C ILE A 171 -11.12 -20.28 -17.50
N GLU A 172 -10.40 -21.22 -18.11
CA GLU A 172 -10.33 -21.39 -19.56
C GLU A 172 -11.66 -21.81 -20.19
N GLY A 173 -12.55 -22.46 -19.43
CA GLY A 173 -13.87 -22.89 -19.85
C GLY A 173 -14.99 -21.87 -19.57
N GLN A 174 -14.69 -20.73 -18.96
CA GLN A 174 -15.68 -19.69 -18.69
C GLN A 174 -15.97 -18.86 -19.96
N GLU A 175 -17.21 -18.90 -20.44
CA GLU A 175 -17.70 -18.14 -21.60
C GLU A 175 -18.46 -16.86 -21.18
N GLY A 176 -18.87 -16.77 -19.92
CA GLY A 176 -19.56 -15.63 -19.32
C GLY A 176 -18.71 -14.36 -19.21
N PRO A 177 -19.35 -13.20 -18.96
CA PRO A 177 -18.61 -11.96 -18.73
C PRO A 177 -17.81 -12.05 -17.42
N ALA A 178 -16.57 -11.53 -17.42
CA ALA A 178 -15.78 -11.43 -16.19
C ALA A 178 -16.40 -10.47 -15.17
N ILE A 179 -17.11 -9.46 -15.68
CA ILE A 179 -17.82 -8.43 -14.91
C ILE A 179 -19.16 -8.17 -15.60
N LEU A 180 -20.26 -8.29 -14.86
CA LEU A 180 -21.59 -7.84 -15.29
C LEU A 180 -22.04 -6.64 -14.44
N TYR A 181 -21.84 -5.43 -14.94
CA TYR A 181 -22.25 -4.20 -14.27
C TYR A 181 -23.61 -3.74 -14.80
N VAL A 182 -24.61 -3.71 -13.93
CA VAL A 182 -25.98 -3.27 -14.25
C VAL A 182 -26.25 -1.96 -13.52
N ALA A 183 -26.71 -0.93 -14.22
CA ALA A 183 -27.12 0.33 -13.58
C ALA A 183 -28.31 0.98 -14.29
N GLY A 184 -29.40 1.21 -13.56
CA GLY A 184 -30.62 1.83 -14.07
C GLY A 184 -31.43 2.48 -12.95
N GLY A 185 -32.53 3.13 -13.31
CA GLY A 185 -33.41 3.82 -12.35
C GLY A 185 -33.58 5.30 -12.62
N LEU A 186 -32.55 6.01 -13.13
CA LEU A 186 -32.65 7.45 -13.38
C LEU A 186 -33.66 7.77 -14.50
N TRP A 187 -33.86 6.84 -15.44
CA TRP A 187 -34.87 6.96 -16.49
C TRP A 187 -36.29 6.79 -15.98
N PHE A 188 -36.52 6.03 -14.90
CA PHE A 188 -37.83 5.94 -14.27
C PHE A 188 -38.27 7.27 -13.67
N THR A 189 -37.33 8.18 -13.35
CA THR A 189 -37.65 9.54 -12.88
C THR A 189 -37.89 10.55 -14.01
N ASN A 190 -37.63 10.15 -15.26
CA ASN A 190 -37.72 11.05 -16.40
C ASN A 190 -39.13 11.04 -17.02
N PRO A 191 -39.78 12.20 -17.20
CA PRO A 191 -41.03 12.29 -17.93
C PRO A 191 -40.85 12.20 -19.46
N LYS A 192 -39.63 12.13 -20.02
CA LYS A 192 -39.43 12.18 -21.49
C LYS A 192 -39.57 10.82 -22.21
N GLY A 193 -39.84 9.72 -21.51
CA GLY A 193 -40.13 8.43 -22.14
C GLY A 193 -41.56 8.36 -22.68
N LYS A 194 -41.77 7.82 -23.89
CA LYS A 194 -43.13 7.63 -24.47
C LYS A 194 -44.06 6.77 -23.59
N ALA A 195 -43.52 6.03 -22.63
CA ALA A 195 -44.28 5.17 -21.71
C ALA A 195 -44.60 5.82 -20.35
N SER A 196 -44.03 6.99 -20.00
CA SER A 196 -44.03 7.47 -18.59
C SER A 196 -44.21 8.98 -18.43
N ARG A 197 -44.61 9.69 -19.49
CA ARG A 197 -44.59 11.17 -19.51
C ARG A 197 -45.61 11.83 -18.59
N ASP A 198 -46.74 11.17 -18.41
CA ASP A 198 -47.88 11.67 -17.63
C ASP A 198 -48.22 10.73 -16.45
N GLU A 199 -47.43 9.68 -16.23
CA GLU A 199 -47.67 8.73 -15.16
C GLU A 199 -47.12 9.24 -13.80
N PRO A 200 -47.97 9.30 -12.76
CA PRO A 200 -47.55 9.64 -11.41
C PRO A 200 -46.43 8.73 -10.88
N TRP A 201 -45.66 9.20 -9.90
CA TRP A 201 -44.56 8.44 -9.30
C TRP A 201 -45.04 7.11 -8.69
N GLU A 202 -46.27 7.12 -8.18
CA GLU A 202 -47.01 5.99 -7.61
C GLU A 202 -47.22 4.84 -8.61
N ILE A 203 -47.10 5.09 -9.93
CA ILE A 203 -47.16 4.06 -10.97
C ILE A 203 -45.74 3.65 -11.41
N ARG A 204 -44.87 4.64 -11.63
CA ARG A 204 -43.50 4.42 -12.10
C ARG A 204 -42.63 3.67 -11.09
N PHE A 205 -42.80 3.94 -9.78
CA PHE A 205 -42.00 3.31 -8.75
C PHE A 205 -42.32 1.82 -8.57
N PRO A 206 -43.59 1.38 -8.48
CA PRO A 206 -43.92 -0.05 -8.55
C PRO A 206 -43.38 -0.74 -9.80
N GLU A 207 -43.39 -0.07 -10.96
CA GLU A 207 -42.82 -0.65 -12.18
C GLU A 207 -41.30 -0.84 -12.05
N TYR A 208 -40.57 0.14 -11.51
CA TYR A 208 -39.15 -0.04 -11.18
C TYR A 208 -38.92 -1.24 -10.26
N LYS A 209 -39.69 -1.32 -9.15
CA LYS A 209 -39.59 -2.43 -8.19
C LYS A 209 -39.86 -3.77 -8.85
N LYS A 210 -40.87 -3.84 -9.72
CA LYS A 210 -41.22 -5.04 -10.48
C LYS A 210 -40.07 -5.49 -11.38
N ARG A 211 -39.49 -4.59 -12.18
CA ARG A 211 -38.39 -4.91 -13.09
C ARG A 211 -37.13 -5.35 -12.35
N PHE A 212 -36.77 -4.62 -11.29
CA PHE A 212 -35.63 -5.00 -10.45
C PHE A 212 -35.86 -6.33 -9.73
N ASN A 213 -37.06 -6.57 -9.19
CA ASN A 213 -37.39 -7.84 -8.53
C ASN A 213 -37.42 -9.02 -9.51
N GLN A 214 -37.80 -8.83 -10.77
CA GLN A 214 -37.70 -9.87 -11.81
C GLN A 214 -36.24 -10.27 -12.05
N LEU A 215 -35.35 -9.28 -12.17
CA LEU A 215 -33.92 -9.51 -12.29
C LEU A 215 -33.34 -10.20 -11.03
N SER A 216 -33.65 -9.66 -9.84
CA SER A 216 -33.18 -10.25 -8.56
C SER A 216 -33.65 -11.68 -8.43
N LYS A 217 -34.94 -11.94 -8.65
CA LYS A 217 -35.51 -13.27 -8.53
C LYS A 217 -34.80 -14.28 -9.44
N PHE A 218 -34.48 -13.90 -10.68
CA PHE A 218 -33.71 -14.78 -11.56
C PHE A 218 -32.34 -15.14 -10.95
N ILE A 219 -31.61 -14.17 -10.40
CA ILE A 219 -30.32 -14.42 -9.74
C ILE A 219 -30.51 -15.25 -8.47
N ASP A 220 -31.52 -14.95 -7.66
CA ASP A 220 -31.83 -15.66 -6.42
C ASP A 220 -32.28 -17.11 -6.69
N ASP A 221 -32.95 -17.38 -7.81
CA ASP A 221 -33.40 -18.73 -8.18
C ASP A 221 -32.28 -19.58 -8.81
N ASN A 222 -31.26 -18.94 -9.43
CA ASN A 222 -30.26 -19.62 -10.26
C ASN A 222 -28.79 -19.46 -9.80
N THR A 223 -28.52 -18.87 -8.63
CA THR A 223 -27.15 -18.78 -8.08
C THR A 223 -27.09 -19.28 -6.63
N PRO A 224 -25.93 -19.72 -6.11
CA PRO A 224 -25.83 -20.21 -4.73
C PRO A 224 -26.13 -19.11 -3.69
N ASP A 225 -26.72 -19.51 -2.55
CA ASP A 225 -26.97 -18.63 -1.41
C ASP A 225 -25.71 -18.38 -0.58
N ARG A 226 -24.77 -17.61 -1.15
CA ARG A 226 -23.48 -17.33 -0.54
C ARG A 226 -23.08 -15.89 -0.77
N ASP A 227 -22.86 -15.15 0.31
CA ASP A 227 -22.36 -13.78 0.25
C ASP A 227 -20.91 -13.76 -0.29
N PRO A 228 -20.66 -13.13 -1.46
CA PRO A 228 -19.35 -13.13 -2.10
C PRO A 228 -18.28 -12.36 -1.31
N PHE A 229 -18.65 -11.54 -0.32
CA PHE A 229 -17.71 -10.70 0.43
C PHE A 229 -17.26 -11.31 1.76
N THR A 230 -17.96 -12.33 2.26
CA THR A 230 -17.59 -13.10 3.46
C THR A 230 -17.12 -14.51 3.13
N ALA A 231 -17.55 -15.05 2.00
CA ALA A 231 -17.08 -16.29 1.40
C ALA A 231 -15.55 -16.35 1.27
N PRO A 232 -14.91 -17.48 1.61
CA PRO A 232 -13.51 -17.72 1.23
C PRO A 232 -13.29 -17.53 -0.28
N MET A 233 -12.27 -16.75 -0.63
CA MET A 233 -11.90 -16.48 -2.02
C MET A 233 -11.35 -17.73 -2.71
N ASP A 234 -11.68 -17.88 -3.99
CA ASP A 234 -11.18 -18.93 -4.86
C ASP A 234 -9.64 -18.83 -5.05
N PRO A 235 -8.92 -19.97 -5.06
CA PRO A 235 -7.47 -20.01 -5.20
C PRO A 235 -6.89 -19.37 -6.48
N HIS A 236 -7.69 -19.15 -7.51
CA HIS A 236 -7.24 -18.63 -8.79
C HIS A 236 -8.04 -17.41 -9.22
N ASP A 237 -9.36 -17.43 -9.10
CA ASP A 237 -10.25 -16.40 -9.64
C ASP A 237 -10.76 -15.39 -8.59
N GLY A 238 -10.36 -15.54 -7.33
CA GLY A 238 -10.67 -14.59 -6.27
C GLY A 238 -12.15 -14.65 -5.85
N ILE A 239 -12.91 -13.57 -6.06
CA ILE A 239 -14.36 -13.60 -5.79
C ILE A 239 -15.18 -14.26 -6.93
N GLY A 240 -14.52 -14.72 -7.99
CA GLY A 240 -15.17 -15.34 -9.14
C GLY A 240 -15.97 -14.34 -9.98
N ASN A 241 -16.79 -14.83 -10.90
CA ASN A 241 -17.69 -13.99 -11.70
C ASN A 241 -18.70 -13.27 -10.80
N GLN A 242 -18.99 -12.01 -11.13
CA GLN A 242 -19.86 -11.16 -10.33
C GLN A 242 -20.79 -10.31 -11.19
N ILE A 243 -22.04 -10.22 -10.72
CA ILE A 243 -22.99 -9.19 -11.10
C ILE A 243 -22.98 -8.09 -10.05
N PHE A 244 -22.94 -6.83 -10.47
CA PHE A 244 -23.01 -5.68 -9.56
C PHE A 244 -24.10 -4.72 -10.00
N TYR A 245 -24.86 -4.19 -9.04
CA TYR A 245 -25.84 -3.14 -9.31
C TYR A 245 -25.34 -1.76 -8.85
N GLY A 246 -25.24 -0.82 -9.77
CA GLY A 246 -24.94 0.58 -9.49
C GLY A 246 -26.24 1.39 -9.31
N PRO A 247 -26.56 1.86 -8.09
CA PRO A 247 -27.76 2.67 -7.87
C PRO A 247 -27.72 4.00 -8.63
N PRO A 248 -28.90 4.55 -9.00
CA PRO A 248 -28.95 5.86 -9.64
C PRO A 248 -28.49 6.96 -8.69
N SER A 249 -27.90 8.01 -9.25
CA SER A 249 -27.49 9.22 -8.52
C SER A 249 -28.04 10.46 -9.22
N GLY A 250 -28.32 11.52 -8.44
CA GLY A 250 -28.82 12.80 -8.97
C GLY A 250 -30.27 12.75 -9.46
N PRO A 251 -30.69 13.66 -10.35
CA PRO A 251 -29.91 14.75 -10.93
C PRO A 251 -29.63 15.89 -9.93
N CYS A 252 -28.60 16.69 -10.18
CA CYS A 252 -28.18 17.81 -9.32
C CYS A 252 -28.05 19.12 -10.10
N TYR A 253 -29.18 19.72 -10.47
CA TYR A 253 -29.21 20.99 -11.22
C TYR A 253 -28.74 22.17 -10.36
N GLN A 254 -27.83 22.99 -10.90
CA GLN A 254 -27.20 24.12 -10.20
C GLN A 254 -27.48 25.48 -10.85
N GLY A 255 -28.36 25.54 -11.85
CA GLY A 255 -28.75 26.80 -12.48
C GLY A 255 -29.89 27.51 -11.74
N GLU A 256 -30.26 28.69 -12.23
CA GLU A 256 -31.25 29.56 -11.57
C GLU A 256 -32.69 29.37 -12.08
N ASN A 257 -32.89 28.61 -13.16
CA ASN A 257 -34.22 28.43 -13.77
C ASN A 257 -35.21 27.74 -12.81
N PRO A 258 -36.28 28.41 -12.36
CA PRO A 258 -37.20 27.85 -11.35
C PRO A 258 -37.90 26.56 -11.77
N LYS A 259 -38.20 26.39 -13.07
CA LYS A 259 -38.83 25.16 -13.58
C LYS A 259 -37.86 23.99 -13.54
N ALA A 260 -36.60 24.23 -13.91
CA ALA A 260 -35.56 23.22 -13.89
C ALA A 260 -35.18 22.82 -12.46
N ILE A 261 -35.10 23.79 -11.53
CA ILE A 261 -34.89 23.53 -10.09
C ILE A 261 -35.98 22.61 -9.55
N LYS A 262 -37.26 22.95 -9.75
CA LYS A 262 -38.39 22.13 -9.28
C LYS A 262 -38.38 20.72 -9.89
N ALA A 263 -38.10 20.61 -11.19
CA ALA A 263 -38.03 19.32 -11.87
C ALA A 263 -36.85 18.47 -11.36
N SER A 264 -35.68 19.07 -11.15
CA SER A 264 -34.51 18.39 -10.61
C SER A 264 -34.74 17.92 -9.18
N ALA A 265 -35.28 18.79 -8.32
CA ALA A 265 -35.58 18.46 -6.92
C ALA A 265 -36.57 17.30 -6.81
N ARG A 266 -37.65 17.30 -7.63
CA ARG A 266 -38.59 16.17 -7.70
C ARG A 266 -37.88 14.87 -8.08
N ARG A 267 -37.09 14.90 -9.16
CA ARG A 267 -36.38 13.71 -9.65
C ARG A 267 -35.34 13.19 -8.65
N ALA A 268 -34.66 14.09 -7.94
CA ALA A 268 -33.72 13.72 -6.88
C ALA A 268 -34.45 13.04 -5.72
N SER A 269 -35.62 13.54 -5.31
CA SER A 269 -36.49 12.88 -4.34
C SER A 269 -36.94 11.49 -4.80
N GLU A 270 -37.36 11.32 -6.06
CA GLU A 270 -37.71 10.00 -6.61
C GLU A 270 -36.51 9.03 -6.64
N VAL A 271 -35.29 9.55 -6.86
CA VAL A 271 -34.05 8.74 -6.74
C VAL A 271 -33.77 8.34 -5.28
N ILE A 272 -34.02 9.23 -4.32
CA ILE A 272 -33.91 8.90 -2.89
C ILE A 272 -34.90 7.79 -2.51
N ASP A 273 -36.13 7.83 -3.02
CA ASP A 273 -37.11 6.74 -2.80
C ASP A 273 -36.61 5.40 -3.34
N ILE A 274 -35.99 5.39 -4.52
CA ILE A 274 -35.34 4.20 -5.10
C ILE A 274 -34.22 3.71 -4.17
N GLN A 275 -33.35 4.61 -3.71
CA GLN A 275 -32.22 4.28 -2.84
C GLN A 275 -32.70 3.72 -1.50
N ASN A 276 -33.66 4.36 -0.84
CA ASN A 276 -34.22 3.88 0.42
C ASN A 276 -34.79 2.47 0.26
N TRP A 277 -35.59 2.23 -0.78
CA TRP A 277 -36.13 0.89 -1.02
C TRP A 277 -35.05 -0.15 -1.31
N LEU A 278 -34.03 0.19 -2.12
CA LEU A 278 -32.91 -0.72 -2.39
C LEU A 278 -32.16 -1.07 -1.11
N HIS A 279 -31.99 -0.12 -0.20
CA HIS A 279 -31.34 -0.32 1.10
C HIS A 279 -32.18 -1.21 2.02
N ASP A 280 -33.48 -0.92 2.15
CA ASP A 280 -34.43 -1.69 2.97
C ASP A 280 -34.60 -3.15 2.51
N THR A 281 -34.23 -3.44 1.26
CA THR A 281 -34.36 -4.76 0.63
C THR A 281 -33.01 -5.30 0.12
N GLU A 282 -31.90 -4.82 0.67
CA GLU A 282 -30.56 -5.27 0.28
C GLU A 282 -30.31 -6.72 0.75
N ASP A 283 -30.59 -7.00 2.02
CA ASP A 283 -30.31 -8.30 2.65
C ASP A 283 -31.22 -9.45 2.15
N THR A 284 -32.26 -9.13 1.37
CA THR A 284 -33.18 -10.13 0.81
C THR A 284 -32.79 -10.61 -0.59
N ARG A 285 -31.63 -10.17 -1.10
CA ARG A 285 -31.22 -10.36 -2.51
C ARG A 285 -29.75 -10.73 -2.62
N ARG A 286 -29.41 -11.47 -3.67
CA ARG A 286 -28.04 -11.90 -3.96
C ARG A 286 -27.26 -10.97 -4.89
N ILE A 287 -27.85 -9.87 -5.38
CA ILE A 287 -27.17 -8.88 -6.21
C ILE A 287 -26.56 -7.79 -5.31
N PRO A 288 -25.22 -7.67 -5.20
CA PRO A 288 -24.59 -6.63 -4.40
C PRO A 288 -24.86 -5.23 -4.97
N VAL A 289 -25.41 -4.36 -4.11
CA VAL A 289 -25.69 -2.96 -4.42
C VAL A 289 -24.47 -2.10 -4.08
N LEU A 290 -23.91 -1.40 -5.07
CA LEU A 290 -22.68 -0.62 -4.91
C LEU A 290 -22.97 0.82 -4.47
N TRP A 291 -23.17 1.05 -3.17
CA TRP A 291 -23.44 2.37 -2.60
C TRP A 291 -22.30 3.37 -2.82
N SER A 292 -21.05 2.92 -2.92
CA SER A 292 -19.92 3.80 -3.24
C SER A 292 -20.05 4.47 -4.62
N ILE A 293 -20.86 3.92 -5.54
CA ILE A 293 -21.22 4.57 -6.83
C ILE A 293 -22.05 5.83 -6.61
N VAL A 294 -22.88 5.86 -5.58
CA VAL A 294 -23.61 7.06 -5.13
C VAL A 294 -22.66 7.96 -4.37
N GLY A 295 -21.87 7.39 -3.45
CA GLY A 295 -20.92 8.08 -2.59
C GLY A 295 -19.96 9.03 -3.33
N VAL A 296 -19.49 8.64 -4.52
CA VAL A 296 -18.61 9.51 -5.34
C VAL A 296 -19.23 10.84 -5.78
N THR A 297 -20.55 11.02 -5.62
CA THR A 297 -21.28 12.26 -5.95
C THR A 297 -21.86 13.01 -4.75
N ILE A 298 -21.91 12.38 -3.56
CA ILE A 298 -22.54 12.96 -2.37
C ILE A 298 -21.73 14.18 -1.90
N ASP A 299 -22.42 15.29 -1.63
CA ASP A 299 -21.84 16.56 -1.17
C ASP A 299 -20.73 17.13 -2.07
N GLN A 300 -20.75 16.80 -3.37
CA GLN A 300 -19.76 17.26 -4.34
C GLN A 300 -20.42 17.84 -5.60
N ASN A 301 -20.70 19.14 -5.61
CA ASN A 301 -21.38 19.83 -6.72
C ASN A 301 -20.57 19.79 -8.03
N LYS A 302 -19.24 19.80 -7.97
CA LYS A 302 -18.38 19.77 -9.17
C LYS A 302 -18.30 18.40 -9.87
N THR A 303 -19.09 17.41 -9.44
CA THR A 303 -19.10 16.05 -10.04
C THR A 303 -19.96 15.90 -11.29
N TRP A 304 -20.80 16.89 -11.61
CA TRP A 304 -21.83 16.80 -12.65
C TRP A 304 -21.41 17.46 -13.97
N ILE A 305 -21.74 16.81 -15.09
CA ILE A 305 -21.65 17.38 -16.45
C ILE A 305 -22.88 18.25 -16.72
N ASP A 306 -22.66 19.37 -17.40
CA ASP A 306 -23.69 20.36 -17.77
C ASP A 306 -24.62 20.69 -16.58
N PRO A 307 -24.08 21.12 -15.41
CA PRO A 307 -24.86 21.29 -14.19
C PRO A 307 -25.95 22.37 -14.33
N LEU A 308 -25.80 23.27 -15.30
CA LEU A 308 -26.75 24.34 -15.61
C LEU A 308 -27.84 23.94 -16.63
N GLU A 309 -27.81 22.71 -17.16
CA GLU A 309 -28.80 22.25 -18.14
C GLU A 309 -29.41 20.89 -17.78
N LYS A 310 -28.59 19.85 -17.71
CA LYS A 310 -29.03 18.45 -17.60
C LYS A 310 -28.76 17.86 -16.23
N ALA A 311 -27.54 18.10 -15.72
CA ALA A 311 -27.05 17.66 -14.41
C ALA A 311 -27.40 16.20 -14.04
N ALA A 312 -27.37 15.30 -15.03
CA ALA A 312 -27.79 13.90 -14.91
C ALA A 312 -26.64 12.92 -15.16
N HIS A 313 -25.49 13.43 -15.60
CA HIS A 313 -24.29 12.66 -15.92
C HIS A 313 -23.13 13.22 -15.11
N VAL A 314 -22.16 12.37 -14.81
CA VAL A 314 -21.00 12.73 -14.01
C VAL A 314 -19.76 12.91 -14.88
N ILE A 315 -18.81 13.72 -14.43
CA ILE A 315 -17.55 13.97 -15.13
C ILE A 315 -16.70 12.69 -15.31
N ASP A 316 -15.70 12.76 -16.18
CA ASP A 316 -14.88 11.60 -16.53
C ASP A 316 -14.14 10.98 -15.34
N GLN A 317 -13.67 11.80 -14.39
CA GLN A 317 -12.98 11.35 -13.17
C GLN A 317 -13.89 10.55 -12.25
N VAL A 318 -15.14 10.99 -12.08
CA VAL A 318 -16.13 10.31 -11.23
C VAL A 318 -16.59 9.01 -11.89
N SER A 319 -16.76 8.99 -13.21
CA SER A 319 -17.06 7.74 -13.93
C SER A 319 -15.88 6.75 -13.93
N GLU A 320 -14.64 7.22 -13.96
CA GLU A 320 -13.44 6.40 -13.74
C GLU A 320 -13.36 5.85 -12.32
N ALA A 321 -13.73 6.63 -11.30
CA ALA A 321 -13.83 6.11 -9.94
C ALA A 321 -14.89 5.01 -9.81
N ARG A 322 -16.03 5.16 -10.49
CA ARG A 322 -17.07 4.11 -10.56
C ARG A 322 -16.56 2.81 -11.19
N ALA A 323 -15.84 2.91 -12.31
CA ALA A 323 -15.22 1.75 -12.94
C ALA A 323 -14.15 1.11 -12.04
N ASN A 324 -13.31 1.91 -11.39
CA ASN A 324 -12.30 1.44 -10.45
C ASN A 324 -12.89 0.74 -9.22
N ILE A 325 -14.05 1.19 -8.70
CA ILE A 325 -14.77 0.49 -7.61
C ILE A 325 -15.12 -0.93 -8.04
N VAL A 326 -15.67 -1.09 -9.24
CA VAL A 326 -16.05 -2.40 -9.79
C VAL A 326 -14.82 -3.29 -10.02
N LEU A 327 -13.74 -2.73 -10.57
CA LEU A 327 -12.48 -3.46 -10.78
C LEU A 327 -11.86 -3.89 -9.44
N ASN A 328 -11.81 -3.00 -8.44
CA ASN A 328 -11.25 -3.33 -7.14
C ASN A 328 -12.02 -4.43 -6.41
N LEU A 329 -13.34 -4.51 -6.61
CA LEU A 329 -14.13 -5.63 -6.09
C LEU A 329 -13.76 -6.93 -6.82
N ARG A 330 -13.74 -6.94 -8.15
CA ARG A 330 -13.58 -8.17 -8.94
C ARG A 330 -12.14 -8.70 -9.02
N CYS A 331 -11.17 -7.80 -9.15
CA CYS A 331 -9.87 -8.11 -9.73
C CYS A 331 -8.71 -8.13 -8.72
N ASN A 332 -8.83 -7.49 -7.56
CA ASN A 332 -7.69 -7.33 -6.64
C ASN A 332 -7.09 -8.68 -6.19
N SER A 333 -7.93 -9.58 -5.66
CA SER A 333 -7.46 -10.89 -5.20
C SER A 333 -6.86 -11.76 -6.31
N LYS A 334 -7.45 -11.72 -7.51
CA LYS A 334 -6.92 -12.43 -8.68
C LYS A 334 -5.55 -11.90 -9.11
N LEU A 335 -5.40 -10.57 -9.22
CA LEU A 335 -4.13 -9.95 -9.57
C LEU A 335 -3.04 -10.22 -8.54
N ASP A 336 -3.38 -10.19 -7.25
CA ASP A 336 -2.46 -10.50 -6.16
C ASP A 336 -1.95 -11.96 -6.22
N ARG A 337 -2.76 -12.88 -6.76
CA ARG A 337 -2.37 -14.28 -6.98
C ARG A 337 -1.47 -14.45 -8.20
N ILE A 338 -1.69 -13.68 -9.27
CA ILE A 338 -0.91 -13.76 -10.52
C ILE A 338 0.45 -13.07 -10.36
N LYS A 339 0.46 -11.81 -9.93
CA LYS A 339 1.66 -10.96 -9.90
C LYS A 339 2.40 -11.01 -8.56
N GLY A 340 1.79 -11.59 -7.54
CA GLY A 340 2.17 -11.38 -6.14
C GLY A 340 1.64 -10.03 -5.63
N TYR A 341 1.47 -9.93 -4.31
CA TYR A 341 0.88 -8.75 -3.68
C TYR A 341 1.71 -7.47 -3.91
N SER A 342 1.14 -6.51 -4.65
CA SER A 342 1.87 -5.35 -5.21
C SER A 342 1.94 -4.11 -4.30
N TYR A 343 1.55 -4.20 -3.02
CA TYR A 343 1.49 -3.10 -2.04
C TYR A 343 0.61 -1.90 -2.42
N SER A 344 0.01 -1.90 -3.62
CA SER A 344 -0.63 -0.74 -4.23
C SER A 344 -2.14 -0.69 -4.00
N GLY A 345 -2.75 -1.82 -3.65
CA GLY A 345 -4.15 -1.94 -3.25
C GLY A 345 -4.28 -2.89 -2.06
N THR A 346 -5.22 -2.60 -1.17
CA THR A 346 -5.46 -3.41 0.04
C THR A 346 -6.93 -3.74 0.23
N CYS A 347 -7.79 -3.24 -0.66
CA CYS A 347 -9.22 -3.52 -0.65
C CYS A 347 -9.55 -4.85 -1.33
N CYS A 348 -10.63 -5.50 -0.90
CA CYS A 348 -11.17 -6.74 -1.48
C CYS A 348 -10.11 -7.76 -1.92
N THR A 349 -9.22 -8.09 -0.99
CA THR A 349 -8.12 -9.03 -1.22
C THR A 349 -7.83 -9.87 0.01
N ASP A 350 -7.39 -11.10 -0.24
CA ASP A 350 -6.84 -12.03 0.73
C ASP A 350 -5.30 -11.98 0.82
N TYR A 351 -4.67 -10.99 0.15
CA TYR A 351 -3.22 -10.81 0.02
C TYR A 351 -2.51 -11.95 -0.71
N GLY A 352 -3.25 -12.78 -1.45
CA GLY A 352 -2.73 -13.94 -2.15
C GLY A 352 -2.18 -15.02 -1.21
N VAL A 353 -1.54 -16.05 -1.78
CA VAL A 353 -0.94 -17.13 -0.99
C VAL A 353 0.54 -16.80 -0.71
N PRO A 354 0.94 -16.54 0.55
CA PRO A 354 2.33 -16.25 0.84
C PRO A 354 3.18 -17.51 0.63
N LYS A 355 4.22 -17.42 -0.22
CA LYS A 355 5.17 -18.51 -0.50
C LYS A 355 5.73 -19.15 0.78
N TYR A 356 5.91 -18.34 1.84
CA TYR A 356 6.53 -18.74 3.10
C TYR A 356 5.53 -18.84 4.27
N ARG A 357 4.27 -19.23 4.01
CA ARG A 357 3.23 -19.38 5.05
C ARG A 357 3.68 -20.22 6.26
N ILE A 358 4.45 -21.28 6.02
CA ILE A 358 4.97 -22.17 7.07
C ILE A 358 5.86 -21.40 8.05
N ILE A 359 6.67 -20.44 7.58
CA ILE A 359 7.54 -19.62 8.43
C ILE A 359 6.71 -18.79 9.40
N ILE A 360 5.58 -18.21 8.94
CA ILE A 360 4.67 -17.44 9.78
C ILE A 360 4.07 -18.33 10.89
N VAL A 361 3.61 -19.53 10.54
CA VAL A 361 3.02 -20.47 11.52
C VAL A 361 4.05 -20.92 12.56
N ILE A 362 5.25 -21.32 12.12
CA ILE A 362 6.35 -21.70 13.03
C ILE A 362 6.70 -20.54 13.97
N SER A 363 6.71 -19.32 13.45
CA SER A 363 7.02 -18.11 14.22
C SER A 363 5.97 -17.80 15.28
N ILE A 364 4.68 -18.00 14.99
CA ILE A 364 3.60 -17.88 15.97
C ILE A 364 3.77 -18.93 17.07
N VAL A 365 3.99 -20.20 16.71
CA VAL A 365 4.20 -21.28 17.67
C VAL A 365 5.42 -21.00 18.56
N TYR A 366 6.52 -20.54 17.96
CA TYR A 366 7.72 -20.16 18.68
C TYR A 366 7.49 -18.98 19.64
N LEU A 367 6.75 -17.96 19.21
CA LEU A 367 6.39 -16.83 20.07
C LEU A 367 5.55 -17.28 21.26
N ILE A 368 4.58 -18.18 21.05
CA ILE A 368 3.76 -18.77 22.13
C ILE A 368 4.65 -19.55 23.10
N ALA A 369 5.56 -20.37 22.60
CA ALA A 369 6.51 -21.11 23.45
C ALA A 369 7.40 -20.16 24.28
N CYS A 370 7.91 -19.08 23.67
CA CYS A 370 8.68 -18.07 24.38
C CYS A 370 7.86 -17.39 25.49
N ALA A 371 6.61 -17.01 25.21
CA ALA A 371 5.74 -16.39 26.20
C ALA A 371 5.41 -17.34 27.36
N ILE A 372 5.14 -18.62 27.08
CA ILE A 372 4.88 -19.64 28.12
C ILE A 372 6.12 -19.86 28.99
N CYS A 373 7.30 -20.07 28.38
CA CYS A 373 8.55 -20.25 29.11
C CYS A 373 8.89 -19.03 29.97
N GLU A 374 8.65 -17.81 29.47
CA GLU A 374 8.89 -16.58 30.21
C GLU A 374 7.90 -16.42 31.39
N ILE A 375 6.62 -16.77 31.20
CA ILE A 375 5.63 -16.80 32.28
C ILE A 375 6.07 -17.81 33.35
N LEU A 376 6.50 -19.01 32.96
CA LEU A 376 6.98 -20.02 33.89
C LEU A 376 8.20 -19.51 34.67
N ASP A 377 9.18 -18.88 34.01
CA ASP A 377 10.37 -18.28 34.65
C ASP A 377 9.99 -17.13 35.61
N LEU A 378 8.98 -16.33 35.28
CA LEU A 378 8.48 -15.27 36.17
C LEU A 378 7.71 -15.83 37.38
N LEU A 379 7.06 -16.99 37.24
CA LEU A 379 6.29 -17.64 38.30
C LEU A 379 7.14 -18.53 39.21
N THR A 380 8.16 -19.21 38.66
CA THR A 380 9.09 -20.02 39.44
C THR A 380 10.32 -19.20 39.80
N THR A 381 10.58 -18.99 41.09
CA THR A 381 11.81 -18.33 41.60
C THR A 381 13.12 -19.09 41.32
N LYS A 382 13.09 -20.12 40.45
CA LYS A 382 14.26 -20.87 40.01
C LYS A 382 14.75 -20.29 38.69
N GLU A 383 16.07 -20.06 38.60
CA GLU A 383 16.78 -19.60 37.40
C GLU A 383 16.82 -20.68 36.28
N ALA A 384 15.68 -21.22 35.88
CA ALA A 384 15.58 -22.11 34.73
C ALA A 384 15.67 -21.26 33.45
N ARG A 385 16.90 -20.82 33.14
CA ARG A 385 17.18 -19.88 32.06
C ARG A 385 17.12 -20.60 30.71
N TRP A 386 15.93 -20.69 30.11
CA TRP A 386 15.74 -21.17 28.74
C TRP A 386 16.54 -20.28 27.76
N THR A 387 17.66 -20.80 27.25
CA THR A 387 18.59 -20.01 26.43
C THR A 387 18.00 -19.65 25.06
N LEU A 388 17.16 -20.53 24.50
CA LEU A 388 16.52 -20.35 23.19
C LEU A 388 15.03 -19.98 23.24
N LEU A 389 14.34 -20.14 24.37
CA LEU A 389 12.91 -19.84 24.54
C LEU A 389 12.72 -18.73 25.55
N ASN A 390 13.19 -17.52 25.21
CA ASN A 390 13.06 -16.34 26.05
C ASN A 390 12.49 -15.16 25.25
N MET A 391 11.92 -14.20 25.96
CA MET A 391 11.30 -13.04 25.31
C MET A 391 12.29 -12.08 24.66
N ARG A 392 13.62 -12.22 24.83
CA ARG A 392 14.57 -11.39 24.07
C ARG A 392 14.57 -11.79 22.59
N ILE A 393 14.64 -13.10 22.31
CA ILE A 393 14.52 -13.62 20.95
C ILE A 393 13.05 -13.56 20.50
N GLY A 394 12.11 -13.86 21.40
CA GLY A 394 10.68 -13.73 21.16
C GLY A 394 10.26 -12.32 20.72
N SER A 395 10.87 -11.26 21.25
CA SER A 395 10.61 -9.87 20.82
C SER A 395 10.96 -9.62 19.36
N PHE A 396 12.05 -10.21 18.86
CA PHE A 396 12.42 -10.09 17.45
C PHE A 396 11.35 -10.74 16.56
N VAL A 397 10.89 -11.94 16.92
CA VAL A 397 9.81 -12.64 16.20
C VAL A 397 8.49 -11.91 16.31
N LEU A 398 8.17 -11.33 17.48
CA LEU A 398 6.99 -10.49 17.69
C LEU A 398 6.99 -9.30 16.72
N VAL A 399 8.11 -8.60 16.56
CA VAL A 399 8.22 -7.47 15.61
C VAL A 399 7.95 -7.94 14.17
N LEU A 400 8.54 -9.05 13.74
CA LEU A 400 8.32 -9.60 12.40
C LEU A 400 6.84 -9.97 12.17
N LEU A 401 6.22 -10.62 13.15
CA LEU A 401 4.80 -10.97 13.09
C LEU A 401 3.91 -9.72 13.10
N MET A 402 4.21 -8.72 13.93
CA MET A 402 3.46 -7.46 13.94
C MET A 402 3.54 -6.75 12.59
N CYS A 403 4.71 -6.69 11.96
CA CYS A 403 4.86 -6.15 10.62
C CYS A 403 4.02 -6.94 9.59
N TYR A 404 4.11 -8.27 9.61
CA TYR A 404 3.33 -9.14 8.72
C TYR A 404 1.82 -8.93 8.89
N PHE A 405 1.30 -9.01 10.12
CA PHE A 405 -0.14 -8.88 10.34
C PHE A 405 -0.66 -7.46 10.10
N SER A 406 0.18 -6.43 10.28
CA SER A 406 -0.23 -5.05 9.97
C SER A 406 -0.33 -4.80 8.47
N ASP A 407 0.56 -5.38 7.66
CA ASP A 407 0.66 -5.05 6.24
C ASP A 407 0.08 -6.12 5.30
N ARG A 408 0.16 -7.41 5.66
CA ARG A 408 -0.27 -8.56 4.85
C ARG A 408 -1.61 -9.17 5.26
N THR A 409 -2.36 -8.48 6.12
CA THR A 409 -3.71 -8.90 6.51
C THR A 409 -4.63 -7.69 6.64
N GLN A 410 -5.93 -7.95 6.82
CA GLN A 410 -6.95 -6.91 7.04
C GLN A 410 -7.13 -6.50 8.51
N ILE A 411 -6.27 -6.97 9.44
CA ILE A 411 -6.40 -6.68 10.88
C ILE A 411 -6.35 -5.17 11.14
N MET A 412 -5.43 -4.47 10.48
CA MET A 412 -5.26 -3.03 10.62
C MET A 412 -5.93 -2.31 9.45
N ALA A 413 -6.63 -1.22 9.76
CA ALA A 413 -7.18 -0.33 8.75
C ALA A 413 -6.04 0.35 7.97
N LYS A 414 -6.18 0.43 6.66
CA LYS A 414 -5.20 1.04 5.75
C LYS A 414 -5.81 2.25 5.08
N SER A 415 -4.99 3.26 4.87
CA SER A 415 -5.38 4.49 4.19
C SER A 415 -4.22 4.98 3.34
N SER A 416 -4.55 5.62 2.23
CA SER A 416 -3.56 6.28 1.40
C SER A 416 -2.91 7.41 2.19
N LYS A 417 -1.60 7.58 1.96
CA LYS A 417 -0.83 8.68 2.54
C LYS A 417 -1.01 9.93 1.68
N LEU A 418 -1.47 11.00 2.29
CA LEU A 418 -1.58 12.31 1.68
C LEU A 418 -0.65 13.29 2.38
N TRP A 419 -0.10 14.22 1.62
CA TRP A 419 0.71 15.28 2.16
C TRP A 419 -0.12 16.22 3.04
N GLU A 420 0.24 16.31 4.32
CA GLU A 420 -0.38 17.21 5.29
C GLU A 420 0.68 18.02 6.03
N ILE A 421 0.75 19.32 5.74
CA ILE A 421 1.79 20.21 6.28
C ILE A 421 1.67 20.44 7.79
N TYR A 422 0.44 20.57 8.32
CA TYR A 422 0.22 20.84 9.73
C TYR A 422 0.61 19.63 10.58
N GLY A 423 0.16 18.43 10.20
CA GLY A 423 0.58 17.19 10.84
C GLY A 423 2.10 17.01 10.84
N PHE A 424 2.76 17.29 9.70
CA PHE A 424 4.23 17.29 9.61
C PHE A 424 4.88 18.26 10.59
N ALA A 425 4.44 19.53 10.61
CA ALA A 425 5.01 20.55 11.49
C ALA A 425 4.82 20.20 12.98
N ILE A 426 3.63 19.71 13.36
CA ILE A 426 3.32 19.30 14.74
C ILE A 426 4.21 18.13 15.17
N LEU A 427 4.34 17.09 14.33
CA LEU A 427 5.18 15.94 14.65
C LEU A 427 6.67 16.34 14.75
N CYS A 428 7.16 17.20 13.84
CA CYS A 428 8.51 17.74 13.95
C CYS A 428 8.70 18.54 15.24
N ALA A 429 7.76 19.43 15.60
CA ALA A 429 7.81 20.19 16.84
C ALA A 429 7.80 19.29 18.09
N ALA A 430 6.96 18.25 18.09
CA ALA A 430 6.88 17.27 19.17
C ALA A 430 8.19 16.48 19.33
N CYS A 431 8.91 16.19 18.24
CA CYS A 431 10.25 15.59 18.31
C CYS A 431 11.34 16.59 18.72
N LEU A 432 11.20 17.88 18.40
CA LEU A 432 12.18 18.90 18.79
C LEU A 432 12.22 19.16 20.30
N VAL A 433 11.11 18.98 21.02
CA VAL A 433 11.07 19.15 22.49
C VAL A 433 12.01 18.19 23.23
N PRO A 434 11.90 16.85 23.08
CA PRO A 434 12.84 15.93 23.68
C PRO A 434 14.26 16.14 23.13
N LEU A 435 14.42 16.66 21.91
CA LEU A 435 15.73 17.04 21.37
C LEU A 435 16.42 18.07 22.22
N ILE A 436 15.77 19.19 22.44
CA ILE A 436 16.35 20.30 23.20
C ILE A 436 16.59 19.90 24.65
N VAL A 437 15.73 19.06 25.22
CA VAL A 437 15.85 18.60 26.62
C VAL A 437 16.98 17.57 26.79
N THR A 438 17.21 16.71 25.80
CA THR A 438 18.18 15.61 25.90
C THR A 438 19.54 15.93 25.28
N ILE A 439 19.69 17.06 24.59
CA ILE A 439 20.94 17.44 23.94
C ILE A 439 22.08 17.51 24.97
N ARG A 440 23.09 16.66 24.79
CA ARG A 440 24.24 16.64 25.69
C ARG A 440 25.27 17.66 25.23
N ARG A 441 25.70 18.56 26.13
CA ARG A 441 26.85 19.44 25.89
C ARG A 441 28.15 18.66 26.10
N THR A 442 29.07 18.76 25.14
CA THR A 442 30.47 18.38 25.34
C THR A 442 31.15 19.43 26.22
N ARG A 443 31.92 18.98 27.22
CA ARG A 443 32.75 19.88 28.05
C ARG A 443 34.13 20.00 27.37
N PRO A 444 34.63 21.22 27.09
CA PRO A 444 36.00 21.38 26.62
C PRO A 444 36.99 21.02 27.74
N LEU A 445 38.13 20.41 27.37
CA LEU A 445 39.20 20.04 28.30
C LEU A 445 39.88 21.29 28.89
N SER A 446 40.11 21.30 30.20
CA SER A 446 41.11 22.17 30.84
C SER A 446 42.50 21.51 30.72
N PRO A 447 43.58 22.27 30.47
CA PRO A 447 44.93 21.72 30.44
C PRO A 447 45.46 21.49 31.86
N VAL A 448 46.53 20.67 32.00
CA VAL A 448 47.41 20.41 33.18
C VAL A 448 47.24 18.98 33.76
N HIS A 449 48.24 18.10 34.02
CA HIS A 449 49.72 18.09 33.98
C HIS A 449 50.23 16.64 33.71
N LEU A 450 51.49 16.57 33.27
CA LEU A 450 52.32 15.42 32.91
C LEU A 450 52.85 14.63 34.14
N SER A 451 52.78 13.28 34.14
CA SER A 451 53.79 12.37 34.74
C SER A 451 53.47 10.87 34.57
N SER A 452 54.36 10.15 33.84
CA SER A 452 55.03 8.85 34.14
C SER A 452 54.39 7.85 35.13
N THR A 453 54.45 6.52 35.01
CA THR A 453 55.17 5.52 34.20
C THR A 453 54.57 4.13 34.53
N ASP A 454 54.81 3.14 33.66
CA ASP A 454 54.89 1.67 33.88
C ASP A 454 53.68 0.70 33.68
N ASP A 455 53.99 -0.30 32.83
CA ASP A 455 53.62 -1.73 32.75
C ASP A 455 52.22 -2.28 32.34
N GLU A 456 52.23 -2.85 31.12
CA GLU A 456 51.82 -4.21 30.70
C GLU A 456 50.71 -4.98 31.43
N THR A 457 49.60 -5.29 30.73
CA THR A 457 49.17 -6.65 30.28
C THR A 457 47.65 -6.81 30.07
N SER A 458 47.31 -7.47 28.96
CA SER A 458 46.19 -8.40 28.73
C SER A 458 44.72 -7.95 28.57
N GLU A 459 44.11 -8.58 27.56
CA GLU A 459 42.73 -8.54 27.08
C GLU A 459 41.65 -8.74 28.16
N MET A 460 40.49 -8.10 27.99
CA MET A 460 39.23 -8.73 28.40
C MET A 460 38.01 -8.27 27.59
N LEU A 461 37.27 -9.26 27.10
CA LEU A 461 35.96 -9.17 26.45
C LEU A 461 34.82 -9.04 27.49
N LEU A 462 33.93 -8.06 27.28
CA LEU A 462 32.54 -7.95 27.82
C LEU A 462 32.42 -7.75 29.36
N PRO A 463 31.25 -7.49 30.01
CA PRO A 463 29.92 -7.02 29.60
C PRO A 463 29.49 -5.75 30.41
N GLY A 464 28.20 -5.42 30.42
CA GLY A 464 27.64 -4.21 31.04
C GLY A 464 27.87 -4.05 32.55
N ASN A 465 27.82 -2.78 32.96
CA ASN A 465 27.92 -2.22 34.30
C ASN A 465 29.35 -2.12 34.85
N CYS A 466 30.00 -0.95 34.70
CA CYS A 466 31.16 -0.62 35.50
C CYS A 466 31.21 0.86 35.90
N SER A 467 31.76 1.03 37.09
CA SER A 467 31.78 2.18 37.99
C SER A 467 32.58 3.39 37.46
N SER A 468 32.20 4.56 37.96
CA SER A 468 32.55 5.93 37.58
C SER A 468 34.03 6.35 37.74
N LYS A 469 34.99 5.42 37.78
CA LYS A 469 36.42 5.72 38.01
C LYS A 469 37.37 5.39 36.84
N VAL A 470 36.87 4.80 35.75
CA VAL A 470 37.65 4.54 34.53
C VAL A 470 37.39 5.60 33.44
N GLU A 471 36.41 6.48 33.62
CA GLU A 471 36.09 7.54 32.65
C GLU A 471 37.08 8.73 32.65
N GLU A 472 37.93 8.90 33.67
CA GLU A 472 38.77 10.11 33.80
C GLU A 472 40.08 10.10 32.96
N ASN A 473 40.64 8.93 32.60
CA ASN A 473 41.91 8.87 31.83
C ASN A 473 41.75 8.72 30.31
N TYR A 474 40.52 8.54 29.79
CA TYR A 474 40.24 8.43 28.34
C TYR A 474 39.77 9.75 27.70
N GLN A 475 39.85 10.86 28.43
CA GLN A 475 39.36 12.17 27.98
C GLN A 475 40.37 12.99 27.18
N GLN A 476 41.60 12.51 26.95
CA GLN A 476 42.64 13.35 26.32
C GLN A 476 42.57 13.49 24.78
N ASP A 477 41.82 12.68 24.04
CA ASP A 477 41.66 12.82 22.58
C ASP A 477 40.22 12.51 22.10
N GLU A 478 39.26 13.40 22.38
CA GLU A 478 37.94 13.30 21.75
C GLU A 478 38.04 13.68 20.25
N PRO A 479 37.71 12.76 19.32
CA PRO A 479 37.73 13.05 17.88
C PRO A 479 36.71 14.12 17.49
N PHE A 480 36.90 14.75 16.31
CA PHE A 480 36.06 15.83 15.75
C PHE A 480 34.54 15.66 15.96
N LEU A 481 34.04 14.42 15.86
CA LEU A 481 32.70 14.03 16.27
C LEU A 481 32.73 12.97 17.38
N SER A 482 32.24 13.31 18.58
CA SER A 482 32.09 12.33 19.66
C SER A 482 31.06 11.26 19.29
N ARG A 483 31.29 10.03 19.77
CA ARG A 483 30.36 8.91 19.52
C ARG A 483 28.96 9.18 20.07
N ARG A 484 28.85 9.86 21.22
CA ARG A 484 27.57 10.21 21.85
C ARG A 484 26.77 11.18 20.98
N GLN A 485 27.41 12.25 20.47
CA GLN A 485 26.76 13.20 19.56
C GLN A 485 26.34 12.56 18.23
N THR A 486 27.17 11.67 17.69
CA THR A 486 26.86 10.98 16.43
C THR A 486 25.63 10.08 16.58
N GLU A 487 25.50 9.33 17.67
CA GLU A 487 24.32 8.49 17.92
C GLU A 487 23.06 9.31 18.21
N GLU A 488 23.17 10.43 18.92
CA GLU A 488 22.05 11.38 19.09
C GLU A 488 21.60 11.94 17.73
N TRP A 489 22.54 12.39 16.90
CA TRP A 489 22.25 12.91 15.56
C TRP A 489 21.57 11.84 14.68
N LYS A 490 22.02 10.58 14.74
CA LYS A 490 21.34 9.45 14.06
C LYS A 490 19.89 9.29 14.50
N GLY A 491 19.63 9.34 15.81
CA GLY A 491 18.27 9.26 16.35
C GLY A 491 17.36 10.35 15.79
N TRP A 492 17.86 11.59 15.72
CA TRP A 492 17.10 12.72 15.16
C TRP A 492 16.79 12.55 13.69
N MET A 493 17.78 12.13 12.91
CA MET A 493 17.58 11.84 11.50
C MET A 493 16.56 10.72 11.29
N GLN A 494 16.58 9.67 12.13
CA GLN A 494 15.59 8.60 12.07
C GLN A 494 14.16 9.09 12.36
N CYS A 495 13.96 9.90 13.40
CA CYS A 495 12.66 10.51 13.69
C CYS A 495 12.16 11.34 12.50
N PHE A 496 13.02 12.19 11.93
CA PHE A 496 12.68 13.00 10.76
C PHE A 496 12.29 12.15 9.55
N VAL A 497 13.09 11.13 9.23
CA VAL A 497 12.82 10.19 8.12
C VAL A 497 11.48 9.47 8.32
N LEU A 498 11.17 9.04 9.55
CA LEU A 498 9.89 8.42 9.87
C LEU A 498 8.72 9.39 9.68
N ILE A 499 8.83 10.63 10.16
CA ILE A 499 7.80 11.66 9.97
C ILE A 499 7.61 11.97 8.48
N TYR A 500 8.70 12.10 7.73
CA TYR A 500 8.69 12.32 6.29
C TYR A 500 7.89 11.23 5.56
N HIS A 501 8.13 9.96 5.89
CA HIS A 501 7.42 8.83 5.28
C HIS A 501 5.99 8.63 5.80
N TRP A 502 5.71 9.01 7.05
CA TRP A 502 4.39 8.91 7.67
C TRP A 502 3.41 9.91 7.07
N THR A 503 3.84 11.16 6.95
CA THR A 503 3.04 12.30 6.46
C THR A 503 2.98 12.41 4.93
N GLY A 504 3.57 11.48 4.19
CA GLY A 504 3.57 11.53 2.73
C GLY A 504 4.35 12.71 2.15
N ALA A 505 5.36 13.23 2.86
CA ALA A 505 6.13 14.43 2.51
C ALA A 505 6.86 14.38 1.16
N LYS A 506 6.95 13.19 0.54
CA LYS A 506 7.38 13.04 -0.85
C LYS A 506 6.52 13.81 -1.85
N GLN A 507 5.23 13.96 -1.59
CA GLN A 507 4.32 14.76 -2.43
C GLN A 507 4.35 16.26 -2.08
N GLY A 508 5.08 16.63 -1.02
CA GLY A 508 5.19 17.99 -0.53
C GLY A 508 6.19 18.85 -1.31
N PRO A 509 6.55 20.02 -0.76
CA PRO A 509 7.44 20.96 -1.42
C PRO A 509 8.89 20.47 -1.47
N THR A 510 9.60 20.80 -2.55
CA THR A 510 10.98 20.39 -2.83
C THR A 510 11.99 20.60 -1.68
N PRO A 511 11.94 21.70 -0.90
CA PRO A 511 12.87 21.90 0.22
C PRO A 511 12.84 20.79 1.27
N ILE A 512 11.67 20.19 1.54
CA ILE A 512 11.55 19.10 2.51
C ILE A 512 12.21 17.83 1.98
N TYR A 513 12.07 17.56 0.68
CA TYR A 513 12.79 16.48 0.02
C TYR A 513 14.32 16.70 0.06
N ILE A 514 14.80 17.92 -0.17
CA ILE A 514 16.23 18.25 -0.05
C ILE A 514 16.73 17.96 1.37
N LEU A 515 15.99 18.38 2.41
CA LEU A 515 16.33 18.10 3.80
C LEU A 515 16.37 16.60 4.08
N PHE A 516 15.39 15.83 3.59
CA PHE A 516 15.40 14.38 3.67
C PHE A 516 16.65 13.78 3.04
N ARG A 517 17.05 14.24 1.85
CA ARG A 517 18.27 13.78 1.18
C ARG A 517 19.53 14.14 1.97
N LEU A 518 19.60 15.33 2.57
CA LEU A 518 20.71 15.72 3.45
C LEU A 518 20.81 14.82 4.68
N CYS A 519 19.69 14.43 5.30
CA CYS A 519 19.70 13.46 6.42
C CYS A 519 20.23 12.10 5.99
N ILE A 520 19.84 11.59 4.81
CA ILE A 520 20.32 10.31 4.29
C ILE A 520 21.82 10.38 3.96
N ALA A 521 22.27 11.46 3.31
CA ALA A 521 23.69 11.68 3.02
C ALA A 521 24.53 11.78 4.30
N ALA A 522 24.05 12.50 5.32
CA ALA A 522 24.69 12.57 6.63
C ALA A 522 24.77 11.20 7.33
N TYR A 523 23.76 10.34 7.18
CA TYR A 523 23.80 8.97 7.71
C TYR A 523 24.89 8.11 7.04
N MET A 524 25.05 8.26 5.72
CA MET A 524 26.11 7.57 4.97
C MET A 524 27.50 8.09 5.37
N PHE A 525 27.65 9.41 5.47
CA PHE A 525 28.86 10.06 5.99
C PHE A 525 29.28 9.50 7.35
N GLN A 526 28.36 9.49 8.33
CA GLN A 526 28.66 8.95 9.66
C GLN A 526 29.01 7.47 9.67
N THR A 527 28.41 6.69 8.75
CA THR A 527 28.78 5.28 8.55
C THR A 527 30.22 5.18 8.08
N GLY A 528 30.61 5.98 7.08
CA GLY A 528 31.98 6.09 6.58
C GLY A 528 32.97 6.49 7.67
N TYR A 529 32.79 7.68 8.23
CA TYR A 529 33.60 8.25 9.30
C TYR A 529 33.81 7.27 10.47
N GLY A 530 32.71 6.71 11.01
CA GLY A 530 32.77 5.85 12.19
C GLY A 530 33.53 4.54 11.96
N HIS A 531 33.41 3.96 10.76
CA HIS A 531 34.15 2.74 10.41
C HIS A 531 35.62 3.01 10.08
N THR A 532 35.91 4.10 9.36
CA THR A 532 37.29 4.52 9.08
C THR A 532 38.05 4.78 10.36
N LEU A 533 37.51 5.61 11.26
CA LEU A 533 38.16 5.95 12.53
C LEU A 533 38.40 4.71 13.40
N TYR A 534 37.44 3.76 13.38
CA TYR A 534 37.61 2.47 14.05
C TYR A 534 38.79 1.69 13.48
N PHE A 535 38.93 1.59 12.15
CA PHE A 535 40.02 0.84 11.53
C PHE A 535 41.38 1.51 11.73
N ILE A 536 41.46 2.84 11.75
CA ILE A 536 42.70 3.57 12.07
C ILE A 536 43.12 3.28 13.51
N ARG A 537 42.20 3.39 14.47
CA ARG A 537 42.52 3.26 15.91
C ARG A 537 42.76 1.81 16.35
N THR A 538 41.94 0.87 15.88
CA THR A 538 42.00 -0.52 16.35
C THR A 538 42.80 -1.43 15.45
N SER A 539 43.03 -1.06 14.19
CA SER A 539 43.67 -1.91 13.17
C SER A 539 43.07 -3.32 13.05
N ASP A 540 41.82 -3.51 13.48
CA ASP A 540 41.09 -4.78 13.43
C ASP A 540 40.47 -4.99 12.05
N PHE A 541 41.20 -5.67 11.17
CA PHE A 541 40.74 -6.07 9.84
C PHE A 541 40.23 -7.52 9.80
N SER A 542 39.83 -8.08 10.95
CA SER A 542 39.41 -9.48 11.03
C SER A 542 38.16 -9.78 10.21
N PHE A 543 38.10 -10.97 9.63
CA PHE A 543 36.90 -11.47 8.97
C PHE A 543 35.69 -11.54 9.94
N LYS A 544 35.95 -11.83 11.22
CA LYS A 544 34.95 -11.82 12.30
C LYS A 544 34.24 -10.47 12.39
N ARG A 545 34.97 -9.36 12.27
CA ARG A 545 34.40 -8.00 12.28
C ARG A 545 33.46 -7.79 11.10
N VAL A 546 33.90 -8.15 9.89
CA VAL A 546 33.09 -8.02 8.65
C VAL A 546 31.77 -8.77 8.79
N VAL A 547 31.82 -10.05 9.18
CA VAL A 547 30.61 -10.87 9.37
C VAL A 547 29.69 -10.29 10.43
N THR A 548 30.24 -9.83 11.56
CA THR A 548 29.45 -9.27 12.67
C THR A 548 28.70 -8.00 12.24
N ILE A 549 29.37 -7.09 11.52
CA ILE A 549 28.76 -5.84 11.06
C ILE A 549 27.69 -6.13 9.99
N LEU A 550 28.01 -6.97 8.99
CA LEU A 550 27.05 -7.32 7.95
C LEU A 550 25.81 -8.02 8.53
N LEU A 551 25.99 -8.96 9.48
CA LEU A 551 24.87 -9.60 10.14
C LEU A 551 24.02 -8.58 10.91
N ARG A 552 24.66 -7.68 11.65
CA ARG A 552 23.95 -6.64 12.43
C ARG A 552 23.13 -5.70 11.55
N LEU A 553 23.67 -5.29 10.40
CA LEU A 553 22.96 -4.39 9.48
C LEU A 553 21.80 -5.10 8.79
N ASN A 554 21.97 -6.37 8.42
CA ASN A 554 21.07 -7.06 7.51
C ASN A 554 20.04 -7.97 8.17
N ALA A 555 20.26 -8.41 9.42
CA ALA A 555 19.42 -9.45 10.04
C ALA A 555 17.91 -9.15 9.99
N LEU A 556 17.50 -7.91 10.33
CA LEU A 556 16.09 -7.53 10.33
C LEU A 556 15.52 -7.44 8.90
N SER A 557 16.21 -6.76 7.99
CA SER A 557 15.74 -6.61 6.60
C SER A 557 15.66 -7.95 5.88
N CYS A 558 16.66 -8.83 6.05
CA CYS A 558 16.61 -10.19 5.53
C CYS A 558 15.44 -10.98 6.13
N ALA A 559 15.24 -10.94 7.44
CA ALA A 559 14.09 -11.63 8.06
C ALA A 559 12.75 -11.09 7.54
N LEU A 560 12.61 -9.77 7.40
CA LEU A 560 11.41 -9.13 6.85
C LEU A 560 11.16 -9.53 5.39
N THR A 561 12.20 -9.71 4.56
CA THR A 561 11.99 -10.15 3.16
C THR A 561 11.25 -11.49 3.06
N TYR A 562 11.58 -12.44 3.94
CA TYR A 562 10.90 -13.74 4.00
C TYR A 562 9.48 -13.62 4.57
N PHE A 563 9.29 -12.86 5.65
CA PHE A 563 7.97 -12.70 6.26
C PHE A 563 7.01 -11.96 5.33
N MET A 564 7.48 -10.89 4.70
CA MET A 564 6.67 -10.02 3.87
C MET A 564 6.55 -10.51 2.42
N ASN A 565 7.31 -11.53 2.02
CA ASN A 565 7.44 -11.96 0.63
C ASN A 565 7.80 -10.77 -0.29
N THR A 566 8.86 -10.05 0.08
CA THR A 566 9.36 -8.86 -0.64
C THR A 566 10.84 -9.01 -1.00
N ASP A 567 11.29 -8.19 -1.95
CA ASP A 567 12.69 -8.14 -2.35
C ASP A 567 13.54 -7.39 -1.31
N TYR A 568 14.77 -7.86 -1.13
CA TYR A 568 15.74 -7.21 -0.23
C TYR A 568 16.05 -5.76 -0.62
N MET A 569 16.00 -5.43 -1.92
CA MET A 569 16.15 -4.06 -2.43
C MET A 569 15.03 -3.11 -1.98
N PHE A 570 13.88 -3.62 -1.55
CA PHE A 570 12.82 -2.79 -0.96
C PHE A 570 13.32 -2.00 0.26
N TYR A 571 14.24 -2.60 1.03
CA TYR A 571 14.87 -1.98 2.20
C TYR A 571 16.18 -1.27 1.85
N CYS A 572 16.24 -0.56 0.72
CA CYS A 572 17.45 -0.04 0.07
C CYS A 572 18.51 0.62 0.97
N SER A 573 18.13 1.28 2.07
CA SER A 573 19.07 1.89 3.02
C SER A 573 20.05 0.88 3.64
N VAL A 574 19.61 -0.36 3.85
CA VAL A 574 20.41 -1.42 4.49
C VAL A 574 21.44 -2.07 3.54
N PRO A 575 21.09 -2.48 2.31
CA PRO A 575 22.07 -2.86 1.29
C PRO A 575 23.07 -1.74 1.01
N LEU A 576 22.61 -0.48 0.98
CA LEU A 576 23.47 0.67 0.74
C LEU A 576 24.48 0.88 1.87
N ALA A 577 24.06 0.78 3.13
CA ALA A 577 24.97 0.83 4.28
C ALA A 577 25.99 -0.33 4.25
N SER A 578 25.56 -1.53 3.85
CA SER A 578 26.45 -2.69 3.72
C SER A 578 27.47 -2.52 2.61
N PHE A 579 27.06 -1.98 1.46
CA PHE A 579 27.94 -1.64 0.35
C PHE A 579 29.02 -0.64 0.78
N TRP A 580 28.61 0.47 1.39
CA TRP A 580 29.57 1.49 1.84
C TRP A 580 30.51 1.00 2.93
N PHE A 581 30.02 0.17 3.86
CA PHE A 581 30.89 -0.49 4.84
C PHE A 581 31.97 -1.36 4.16
N LEU A 582 31.61 -2.13 3.14
CA LEU A 582 32.56 -2.97 2.40
C LEU A 582 33.58 -2.14 1.60
N VAL A 583 33.14 -1.03 1.00
CA VAL A 583 34.04 -0.08 0.32
C VAL A 583 35.06 0.51 1.30
N VAL A 584 34.60 0.97 2.47
CA VAL A 584 35.48 1.51 3.52
C VAL A 584 36.43 0.44 4.05
N TYR A 585 35.94 -0.78 4.31
CA TYR A 585 36.77 -1.90 4.73
C TYR A 585 37.86 -2.21 3.70
N ALA A 586 37.51 -2.33 2.42
CA ALA A 586 38.46 -2.63 1.35
C ALA A 586 39.53 -1.52 1.23
N THR A 587 39.11 -0.26 1.25
CA THR A 587 40.01 0.90 1.17
C THR A 587 41.03 0.92 2.31
N MET A 588 40.58 0.66 3.53
CA MET A 588 41.46 0.67 4.70
C MET A 588 42.28 -0.60 4.87
N ALA A 589 41.79 -1.76 4.41
CA ALA A 589 42.50 -3.04 4.51
C ALA A 589 43.66 -3.14 3.50
N ILE A 590 43.49 -2.60 2.29
CA ILE A 590 44.53 -2.59 1.26
C ILE A 590 45.68 -1.69 1.72
N GLY A 591 46.87 -2.27 1.90
CA GLY A 591 48.05 -1.54 2.36
C GLY A 591 47.93 -1.03 3.81
N LYS A 592 47.31 -1.82 4.70
CA LYS A 592 47.05 -1.46 6.12
C LYS A 592 48.24 -0.87 6.89
N GLN A 593 49.47 -1.26 6.52
CA GLN A 593 50.71 -0.79 7.15
C GLN A 593 50.98 0.72 6.97
N TYR A 594 50.35 1.35 5.98
CA TYR A 594 50.51 2.78 5.70
C TYR A 594 49.35 3.64 6.23
N ASN A 595 48.43 3.06 7.01
CA ASN A 595 47.28 3.80 7.54
C ASN A 595 47.66 4.78 8.66
N SER A 596 48.91 4.77 9.12
CA SER A 596 49.44 5.75 10.07
C SER A 596 49.77 7.10 9.42
N ASP A 597 49.94 7.14 8.11
CA ASP A 597 50.22 8.37 7.37
C ASP A 597 48.90 8.96 6.80
N PRO A 598 48.46 10.14 7.26
CA PRO A 598 47.22 10.75 6.81
C PRO A 598 47.22 11.04 5.30
N GLN A 599 48.37 11.39 4.70
CA GLN A 599 48.45 11.69 3.26
C GLN A 599 48.17 10.44 2.42
N VAL A 600 48.68 9.29 2.88
CA VAL A 600 48.44 8.00 2.21
C VAL A 600 46.98 7.58 2.34
N VAL A 601 46.36 7.81 3.50
CA VAL A 601 44.93 7.53 3.71
C VAL A 601 44.07 8.40 2.79
N THR A 602 44.33 9.71 2.70
CA THR A 602 43.62 10.62 1.78
C THR A 602 43.77 10.17 0.33
N ALA A 603 44.98 9.79 -0.10
CA ALA A 603 45.20 9.26 -1.46
C ALA A 603 44.38 7.98 -1.73
N LYS A 604 44.34 7.04 -0.78
CA LYS A 604 43.54 5.80 -0.89
C LYS A 604 42.05 6.11 -1.06
N VAL A 605 41.54 7.08 -0.31
CA VAL A 605 40.14 7.50 -0.37
C VAL A 605 39.81 8.13 -1.71
N CYS A 606 40.67 9.02 -2.23
CA CYS A 606 40.49 9.60 -3.55
C CYS A 606 40.47 8.51 -4.64
N ILE A 607 41.38 7.54 -4.56
CA ILE A 607 41.41 6.40 -5.49
C ILE A 607 40.12 5.57 -5.36
N SER A 608 39.67 5.27 -4.13
CA SER A 608 38.39 4.59 -3.90
C SER A 608 37.22 5.35 -4.54
N GLY A 609 37.15 6.67 -4.36
CA GLY A 609 36.10 7.50 -4.94
C GLY A 609 36.06 7.44 -6.46
N VAL A 610 37.23 7.49 -7.12
CA VAL A 610 37.34 7.35 -8.57
C VAL A 610 36.93 5.94 -9.02
N LEU A 611 37.39 4.89 -8.34
CA LEU A 611 37.07 3.50 -8.68
C LEU A 611 35.57 3.21 -8.55
N VAL A 612 34.94 3.62 -7.45
CA VAL A 612 33.50 3.44 -7.22
C VAL A 612 32.69 4.25 -8.24
N SER A 613 33.11 5.48 -8.56
CA SER A 613 32.45 6.29 -9.60
C SER A 613 32.56 5.64 -10.98
N ALA A 614 33.75 5.13 -11.34
CA ALA A 614 33.94 4.40 -12.58
C ALA A 614 33.07 3.14 -12.65
N MET A 615 32.95 2.39 -11.53
CA MET A 615 32.10 1.20 -11.45
C MET A 615 30.64 1.49 -11.84
N PHE A 616 30.06 2.59 -11.35
CA PHE A 616 28.66 2.94 -11.63
C PHE A 616 28.43 3.60 -13.01
N ILE A 617 29.48 4.15 -13.63
CA ILE A 617 29.40 4.64 -15.02
C ILE A 617 29.42 3.46 -16.01
N THR A 618 30.12 2.38 -15.67
CA THR A 618 30.18 1.15 -16.48
C THR A 618 28.92 0.28 -16.32
N PRO A 619 28.62 -0.64 -17.25
CA PRO A 619 27.51 -1.60 -17.12
C PRO A 619 27.74 -2.70 -16.06
N LEU A 620 28.82 -2.59 -15.27
CA LEU A 620 29.23 -3.60 -14.30
C LEU A 620 28.14 -3.95 -13.27
N PRO A 621 27.38 -3.01 -12.68
CA PRO A 621 26.27 -3.35 -11.77
C PRO A 621 25.21 -4.23 -12.44
N LYS A 622 24.89 -3.96 -13.71
CA LYS A 622 23.93 -4.78 -14.48
C LYS A 622 24.45 -6.18 -14.71
N TRP A 623 25.73 -6.33 -15.06
CA TRP A 623 26.36 -7.65 -15.24
C TRP A 623 26.38 -8.47 -13.94
N ILE A 624 26.71 -7.85 -12.80
CA ILE A 624 26.69 -8.53 -11.50
C ILE A 624 25.27 -8.97 -11.15
N PHE A 625 24.26 -8.13 -11.37
CA PHE A 625 22.88 -8.45 -11.02
C PHE A 625 22.33 -9.54 -11.93
N ASN A 626 22.62 -9.50 -13.23
CA ASN A 626 22.29 -10.59 -14.15
C ASN A 626 22.98 -11.91 -13.76
N LEU A 627 24.23 -11.84 -13.28
CA LEU A 627 24.92 -13.02 -12.76
C LEU A 627 24.21 -13.60 -11.53
N PHE A 628 23.75 -12.75 -10.62
CA PHE A 628 22.96 -13.18 -9.47
C PHE A 628 21.57 -13.71 -9.85
N GLU A 629 20.95 -13.17 -10.89
CA GLU A 629 19.72 -13.71 -11.46
C GLU A 629 19.96 -15.12 -12.01
N ILE A 630 21.03 -15.34 -12.77
CA ILE A 630 21.35 -16.66 -13.34
C ILE A 630 21.72 -17.68 -12.26
N ILE A 631 22.54 -17.31 -11.28
CA ILE A 631 23.07 -18.24 -10.26
C ILE A 631 22.05 -18.49 -9.13
N PHE A 632 21.41 -17.42 -8.64
CA PHE A 632 20.60 -17.44 -7.42
C PHE A 632 19.11 -17.15 -7.67
N ASN A 633 18.71 -16.90 -8.92
CA ASN A 633 17.34 -16.50 -9.29
C ASN A 633 16.85 -15.26 -8.53
N ILE A 634 17.76 -14.29 -8.33
CA ILE A 634 17.50 -13.04 -7.63
C ILE A 634 16.98 -12.00 -8.62
N GLN A 635 15.78 -11.44 -8.38
CA GLN A 635 15.11 -10.47 -9.26
C GLN A 635 15.37 -9.00 -8.87
N TRP A 636 16.59 -8.66 -8.45
CA TRP A 636 16.90 -7.29 -8.03
C TRP A 636 17.03 -6.33 -9.21
N SER A 637 16.43 -5.13 -9.10
CA SER A 637 16.55 -4.10 -10.13
C SER A 637 17.90 -3.37 -10.06
N ALA A 638 18.75 -3.61 -11.06
CA ALA A 638 20.03 -2.92 -11.21
C ALA A 638 19.86 -1.40 -11.44
N ASP A 639 18.81 -0.98 -12.13
CA ASP A 639 18.53 0.43 -12.40
C ASP A 639 18.15 1.18 -11.11
N GLN A 640 17.30 0.58 -10.26
CA GLN A 640 16.97 1.15 -8.95
C GLN A 640 18.21 1.21 -8.05
N TRP A 641 19.01 0.14 -8.00
CA TRP A 641 20.25 0.13 -7.23
C TRP A 641 21.21 1.25 -7.67
N THR A 642 21.42 1.38 -8.99
CA THR A 642 22.28 2.41 -9.56
C THR A 642 21.78 3.80 -9.20
N TYR A 643 20.48 4.04 -9.29
CA TYR A 643 19.88 5.32 -8.89
C TYR A 643 20.18 5.66 -7.43
N TYR A 644 19.95 4.74 -6.49
CA TYR A 644 20.16 5.02 -5.06
C TYR A 644 21.64 5.16 -4.67
N ALA A 645 22.51 4.34 -5.25
CA ALA A 645 23.93 4.37 -4.94
C ALA A 645 24.67 5.59 -5.54
N THR A 646 24.17 6.15 -6.65
CA THR A 646 24.82 7.29 -7.32
C THR A 646 24.43 8.66 -6.76
N LEU A 647 23.24 8.80 -6.14
CA LEU A 647 22.75 10.09 -5.65
C LEU A 647 23.67 10.78 -4.64
N ASP A 648 24.33 10.04 -3.74
CA ASP A 648 25.24 10.59 -2.72
C ASP A 648 26.67 9.99 -2.82
N ILE A 649 27.11 9.57 -4.01
CA ILE A 649 28.29 8.72 -4.21
C ILE A 649 29.60 9.24 -3.59
N LEU A 650 29.77 10.56 -3.50
CA LEU A 650 30.98 11.16 -2.95
C LEU A 650 30.93 11.38 -1.43
N ILE A 651 29.74 11.33 -0.80
CA ILE A 651 29.58 11.79 0.59
C ILE A 651 30.41 10.97 1.59
N VAL A 652 30.56 9.67 1.35
CA VAL A 652 31.34 8.74 2.19
C VAL A 652 32.85 9.02 2.10
N HIS A 653 33.29 9.76 1.08
CA HIS A 653 34.69 10.11 0.83
C HIS A 653 35.04 11.54 1.32
N VAL A 654 34.06 12.34 1.78
CA VAL A 654 34.27 13.76 2.17
C VAL A 654 35.06 13.89 3.48
N ASP A 655 35.13 12.85 4.30
CA ASP A 655 35.74 12.83 5.63
C ASP A 655 37.25 13.19 5.71
N PHE A 656 37.99 13.21 4.60
CA PHE A 656 39.46 13.13 4.64
C PHE A 656 40.20 14.44 4.31
N ASN A 657 39.48 15.56 4.27
CA ASN A 657 40.03 16.90 4.01
C ASN A 657 39.94 17.85 5.23
N ILE A 658 39.61 17.34 6.41
CA ILE A 658 39.51 18.14 7.63
C ILE A 658 40.47 17.57 8.68
N GLU A 659 41.75 17.86 8.52
CA GLU A 659 42.72 18.06 9.61
C GLU A 659 43.82 19.01 9.14
#